data_AF-A0A3M1G9C3-F1
#
_entry.id   AF-A0A3M1G9C3-F1
#
_cell.length_a   1.000
_cell.length_b   1.000
_cell.length_c   1.000
_cell.angle_alpha   90.00
_cell.angle_beta   90.00
_cell.angle_gamma   90.00
#
_symmetry.space_group_name_H-M   'P 1'
#
loop_
_entity.id
_entity.type
_entity.pdbx_description
1 polymer ?
#
loop_
_entity_poly.entity_id
_entity_poly.type
_entity_poly.pdbx_seq_one_letter_code
_entity_poly.pdbx_strand_id
1 'polypeptide(L)'
;FTQRIDPDGTQQALYEKIDFAEAPATPAMDENGQPILVHVDLPGRTVYAKVWKIQVGRVTLYLMDTDVERNAPQDRELSARLYGGDHEMRISQEFVLGIGGVRVLRALGLRPTVWHMNEGHSAFLNLERIRELVQNEGVDFDTALEAVRAGSLFTTHTPVPAGHDAFSFELVEKFFWQFWGQMGIDRDRFMALAAHDQGWGPQFSMTVLAFRLSAYHNGVSELHGYVSRRMWKELWPDTPVEQLPIGHITNGVHTGTWLAKELRDLYSRYLDDKWLEQVDAPETWTGIADIPDRELWAAHQERKQIMIDFVRRRVREQLLRHGEGPRQLAAAAEFLDPNALTIGFARRFATYKRATLIFRDLDRLLEILNNPDRPVQIIFAGKAHPKDEPGKALIRRIHQLSQDPAFVGKIVFVENYDMNVARHLIAGVDVWLNNPRRPHEASGTSGQKAALSGAPNFSVLDGWWREGYDGLNGWAIGEEREYKDEDTQDEADALSLYATLEEEIIPLFFNRGEDGIPHGWLGRMRRSIMTCGPRFSMARMVKEYTNVYYRAAMATGAAYMNDGHRLAREMAAWKRRVRSQWSSVNIQVVQPAPASAVVGAAIELQAKVWPGGLQRDELAVEIVTGRQNAELILEAPRAIPMQATGRSDDGAILYTGSFVPEDSGQLAVGVRVRPTHPALIHPHELGLSRWA
;
A
#
# COMPACT_ATOMS: atom_id res chain seq x y z
N PHE A 1 10.68 -2.13 -17.93
CA PHE A 1 11.27 -3.03 -18.94
C PHE A 1 10.16 -3.82 -19.63
N THR A 2 10.36 -4.07 -20.91
CA THR A 2 9.58 -5.03 -21.71
C THR A 2 10.14 -6.42 -21.43
N GLN A 3 9.27 -7.32 -20.97
CA GLN A 3 9.66 -8.70 -20.66
C GLN A 3 9.63 -9.53 -21.93
N ARG A 4 10.64 -10.37 -22.14
CA ARG A 4 10.56 -11.50 -23.07
C ARG A 4 10.91 -12.78 -22.34
N ILE A 5 10.28 -13.87 -22.73
CA ILE A 5 10.64 -15.22 -22.29
C ILE A 5 11.33 -15.91 -23.47
N ASP A 6 12.51 -16.47 -23.23
CA ASP A 6 13.23 -17.28 -24.21
C ASP A 6 12.76 -18.75 -24.20
N PRO A 7 13.21 -19.60 -25.14
CA PRO A 7 12.74 -20.99 -25.24
C PRO A 7 12.96 -21.84 -23.98
N ASP A 8 13.93 -21.48 -23.13
CA ASP A 8 14.22 -22.21 -21.88
C ASP A 8 13.35 -21.75 -20.71
N GLY A 9 12.45 -20.78 -20.94
CA GLY A 9 11.61 -20.16 -19.92
C GLY A 9 12.30 -19.03 -19.14
N THR A 10 13.49 -18.60 -19.56
CA THR A 10 14.24 -17.56 -18.86
C THR A 10 13.70 -16.17 -19.20
N GLN A 11 13.52 -15.36 -18.16
CA GLN A 11 13.08 -13.97 -18.32
C GLN A 11 14.23 -13.06 -18.78
N GLN A 12 14.02 -12.39 -19.91
CA GLN A 12 14.87 -11.32 -20.42
C GLN A 12 14.20 -9.95 -20.19
N ALA A 13 14.98 -8.99 -19.70
CA ALA A 13 14.53 -7.63 -19.46
C ALA A 13 15.08 -6.68 -20.53
N LEU A 14 14.19 -6.20 -21.41
CA LEU A 14 14.53 -5.23 -22.44
C LEU A 14 14.15 -3.81 -21.97
N TYR A 15 15.10 -2.89 -22.08
CA TYR A 15 14.92 -1.51 -21.66
C TYR A 15 14.85 -0.62 -22.90
N GLU A 16 13.66 -0.12 -23.16
CA GLU A 16 13.39 0.88 -24.19
C GLU A 16 13.19 2.22 -23.48
N LYS A 17 13.82 3.27 -24.00
CA LYS A 17 13.59 4.64 -23.51
C LYS A 17 12.23 5.12 -24.04
N ILE A 18 11.53 5.93 -23.24
CA ILE A 18 10.30 6.56 -23.69
C ILE A 18 10.67 7.63 -24.71
N ASP A 19 10.11 7.53 -25.91
CA ASP A 19 10.16 8.64 -26.86
C ASP A 19 9.03 9.61 -26.51
N PHE A 20 9.40 10.75 -25.91
CA PHE A 20 8.44 11.80 -25.56
C PHE A 20 7.84 12.51 -26.79
N ALA A 21 8.37 12.31 -27.99
CA ALA A 21 7.72 12.75 -29.23
C ALA A 21 6.50 11.88 -29.60
N GLU A 22 6.48 10.63 -29.15
CA GLU A 22 5.36 9.69 -29.36
C GLU A 22 4.41 9.59 -28.15
N ALA A 23 4.83 10.11 -26.99
CA ALA A 23 4.04 10.13 -25.77
C ALA A 23 2.98 11.26 -25.77
N PRO A 24 1.84 11.09 -25.08
CA PRO A 24 0.84 12.16 -24.87
C PRO A 24 1.33 13.18 -23.82
N ALA A 25 2.54 13.70 -24.00
CA ALA A 25 3.23 14.61 -23.10
C ALA A 25 3.63 15.88 -23.83
N THR A 26 3.58 17.01 -23.12
CA THR A 26 4.03 18.31 -23.63
C THR A 26 5.09 18.88 -22.69
N PRO A 27 6.08 19.65 -23.16
CA PRO A 27 7.00 20.32 -22.25
C PRO A 27 6.23 21.24 -21.30
N ALA A 28 6.54 21.18 -20.00
CA ALA A 28 6.02 22.16 -19.05
C ALA A 28 6.75 23.49 -19.27
N MET A 29 6.02 24.59 -19.27
CA MET A 29 6.54 25.93 -19.57
C MET A 29 6.53 26.80 -18.32
N ASP A 30 7.51 27.70 -18.22
CA ASP A 30 7.58 28.74 -17.20
C ASP A 30 6.67 29.95 -17.56
N GLU A 31 6.71 30.99 -16.72
CA GLU A 31 5.94 32.23 -16.91
C GLU A 31 6.32 33.00 -18.21
N ASN A 32 7.50 32.75 -18.77
CA ASN A 32 7.99 33.36 -20.01
C ASN A 32 7.76 32.48 -21.25
N GLY A 33 7.05 31.35 -21.10
CA GLY A 33 6.79 30.40 -22.17
C GLY A 33 8.01 29.56 -22.56
N GLN A 34 9.05 29.51 -21.73
CA GLN A 34 10.23 28.67 -21.95
C GLN A 34 10.06 27.30 -21.28
N PRO A 35 10.57 26.21 -21.89
CA PRO A 35 10.54 24.90 -21.26
C PRO A 35 11.26 24.90 -19.91
N ILE A 36 10.59 24.38 -18.88
CA ILE A 36 11.16 24.28 -17.54
C ILE A 36 12.28 23.25 -17.54
N LEU A 37 13.45 23.72 -17.08
CA LEU A 37 14.63 22.91 -16.82
C LEU A 37 15.06 23.17 -15.36
N VAL A 38 14.81 22.19 -14.49
CA VAL A 38 15.27 22.25 -13.10
C VAL A 38 16.63 21.58 -12.97
N HIS A 39 17.34 21.83 -11.87
CA HIS A 39 18.58 21.13 -11.57
C HIS A 39 18.67 20.76 -10.09
N VAL A 40 19.48 19.74 -9.82
CA VAL A 40 19.90 19.33 -8.47
C VAL A 40 21.42 19.15 -8.47
N ASP A 41 22.05 19.45 -7.34
CA ASP A 41 23.49 19.29 -7.17
C ASP A 41 23.76 17.96 -6.47
N LEU A 42 24.35 17.03 -7.23
CA LEU A 42 24.84 15.76 -6.73
C LEU A 42 26.34 15.89 -6.41
N PRO A 43 26.96 14.92 -5.73
CA PRO A 43 28.38 14.99 -5.40
C PRO A 43 29.27 15.22 -6.64
N GLY A 44 29.90 16.40 -6.70
CA GLY A 44 30.82 16.79 -7.77
C GLY A 44 30.17 17.14 -9.11
N ARG A 45 28.84 17.21 -9.23
CA ARG A 45 28.16 17.48 -10.50
C ARG A 45 26.74 18.04 -10.34
N THR A 46 26.30 18.82 -11.30
CA THR A 46 24.90 19.28 -11.39
C THR A 46 24.14 18.44 -12.41
N VAL A 47 22.98 17.92 -12.02
CA VAL A 47 22.08 17.16 -12.88
C VAL A 47 20.86 18.00 -13.21
N TYR A 48 20.57 18.14 -14.50
CA TYR A 48 19.43 18.88 -15.03
C TYR A 48 18.28 17.91 -15.34
N ALA A 49 17.04 18.34 -15.14
CA ALA A 49 15.85 17.58 -15.52
C ALA A 49 14.87 18.47 -16.28
N LYS A 50 14.50 18.04 -17.49
CA LYS A 50 13.41 18.64 -18.26
C LYS A 50 12.09 18.18 -17.67
N VAL A 51 11.11 19.08 -17.61
CA VAL A 51 9.79 18.75 -17.08
C VAL A 51 8.81 18.55 -18.22
N TRP A 52 8.14 17.41 -18.20
CA TRP A 52 7.03 17.08 -19.09
C TRP A 52 5.71 17.12 -18.34
N LYS A 53 4.64 17.49 -19.04
CA LYS A 53 3.27 17.60 -18.55
C LYS A 53 2.37 16.63 -19.31
N ILE A 54 1.63 15.80 -18.58
CA ILE A 54 0.56 14.94 -19.10
C ILE A 54 -0.75 15.34 -18.41
N GLN A 55 -1.79 15.61 -19.20
CA GLN A 55 -3.13 15.89 -18.68
C GLN A 55 -3.93 14.58 -18.56
N VAL A 56 -4.23 14.15 -17.33
CA VAL A 56 -5.01 12.94 -17.03
C VAL A 56 -6.36 13.34 -16.45
N GLY A 57 -7.34 13.58 -17.32
CA GLY A 57 -8.64 14.12 -16.90
C GLY A 57 -8.48 15.48 -16.23
N ARG A 58 -8.82 15.60 -14.96
CA ARG A 58 -8.64 16.83 -14.15
C ARG A 58 -7.27 16.92 -13.46
N VAL A 59 -6.49 15.84 -13.47
CA VAL A 59 -5.19 15.76 -12.79
C VAL A 59 -4.08 16.07 -13.79
N THR A 60 -3.16 16.95 -13.40
CA THR A 60 -1.93 17.19 -14.17
C THR A 60 -0.81 16.35 -13.58
N LEU A 61 -0.20 15.49 -14.41
CA LEU A 61 1.00 14.73 -14.06
C LEU A 61 2.23 15.45 -14.61
N TYR A 62 3.18 15.74 -13.74
CA TYR A 62 4.50 16.24 -14.13
C TYR A 62 5.53 15.13 -14.04
N LEU A 63 6.31 14.95 -15.10
CA LEU A 63 7.38 13.97 -15.19
C LEU A 63 8.72 14.71 -15.31
N MET A 64 9.72 14.25 -14.59
CA MET A 64 11.09 14.77 -14.67
C MET A 64 11.95 13.82 -15.49
N ASP A 65 12.63 14.36 -16.48
CA ASP A 65 13.47 13.61 -17.40
C ASP A 65 14.91 14.14 -17.40
N THR A 66 15.86 13.31 -16.98
CA THR A 66 17.28 13.66 -16.94
C THR A 66 17.99 13.38 -18.26
N ASP A 67 17.32 12.81 -19.28
CA ASP A 67 17.88 12.61 -20.62
C ASP A 67 17.93 13.93 -21.40
N VAL A 68 18.81 14.82 -20.94
CA VAL A 68 19.09 16.13 -21.52
C VAL A 68 20.55 16.22 -21.93
N GLU A 69 20.83 16.87 -23.05
CA GLU A 69 22.17 16.93 -23.63
C GLU A 69 23.22 17.52 -22.67
N ARG A 70 22.80 18.47 -21.81
CA ARG A 70 23.64 19.11 -20.81
C ARG A 70 24.18 18.14 -19.74
N ASN A 71 23.50 17.02 -19.51
CA ASN A 71 23.92 16.01 -18.54
C ASN A 71 24.98 15.08 -19.13
N ALA A 72 25.90 14.60 -18.28
CA ALA A 72 26.81 13.53 -18.64
C ALA A 72 26.01 12.25 -19.00
N PRO A 73 26.53 11.37 -19.87
CA PRO A 73 25.80 10.18 -20.33
C PRO A 73 25.22 9.33 -19.19
N GLN A 74 25.96 9.15 -18.10
CA GLN A 74 25.51 8.39 -16.93
C GLN A 74 24.39 9.07 -16.12
N ASP A 75 24.29 10.40 -16.15
CA ASP A 75 23.22 11.16 -15.46
C ASP A 75 21.91 11.15 -16.24
N ARG A 76 22.01 11.02 -17.57
CA ARG A 76 20.84 10.79 -18.44
C ARG A 76 20.13 9.48 -18.13
N GLU A 77 20.83 8.51 -17.57
CA GLU A 77 20.26 7.22 -17.19
C GLU A 77 19.47 7.25 -15.87
N LEU A 78 19.52 8.35 -15.09
CA LEU A 78 18.78 8.48 -13.83
C LEU A 78 17.26 8.40 -14.03
N SER A 79 16.72 8.95 -15.12
CA SER A 79 15.30 8.80 -15.50
C SER A 79 15.02 7.60 -16.41
N ALA A 80 16.04 6.92 -16.94
CA ALA A 80 15.86 5.90 -17.98
C ALA A 80 15.25 4.59 -17.47
N ARG A 81 15.42 4.26 -16.18
CA ARG A 81 14.99 2.97 -15.61
C ARG A 81 14.48 3.11 -14.18
N LEU A 82 13.36 2.45 -13.90
CA LEU A 82 12.82 2.31 -12.56
C LEU A 82 13.67 1.32 -11.73
N TYR A 83 14.07 1.71 -10.51
CA TYR A 83 14.87 0.89 -9.57
C TYR A 83 16.17 0.33 -10.18
N GLY A 84 16.84 1.12 -11.02
CA GLY A 84 18.09 0.73 -11.68
C GLY A 84 19.34 0.96 -10.80
N GLY A 85 20.45 0.35 -11.21
CA GLY A 85 21.79 0.66 -10.69
C GLY A 85 22.10 0.12 -9.29
N ASP A 86 23.04 0.78 -8.63
CA ASP A 86 23.50 0.53 -7.26
C ASP A 86 22.86 1.52 -6.27
N HIS A 87 23.31 1.53 -5.02
CA HIS A 87 22.80 2.44 -4.00
C HIS A 87 23.08 3.91 -4.33
N GLU A 88 24.16 4.22 -5.05
CA GLU A 88 24.50 5.59 -5.45
C GLU A 88 23.56 6.10 -6.54
N MET A 89 23.21 5.27 -7.53
CA MET A 89 22.15 5.57 -8.49
C MET A 89 20.81 5.75 -7.76
N ARG A 90 20.49 4.87 -6.80
CA ARG A 90 19.23 4.93 -6.06
C ARG A 90 19.05 6.23 -5.29
N ILE A 91 20.03 6.62 -4.46
CA ILE A 91 19.96 7.90 -3.73
C ILE A 91 19.94 9.09 -4.69
N SER A 92 20.64 9.03 -5.84
CA SER A 92 20.58 10.06 -6.88
C SER A 92 19.17 10.21 -7.46
N GLN A 93 18.49 9.09 -7.75
CA GLN A 93 17.10 9.10 -8.22
C GLN A 93 16.15 9.70 -7.19
N GLU A 94 16.29 9.34 -5.91
CA GLU A 94 15.48 9.91 -4.84
C GLU A 94 15.78 11.39 -4.60
N PHE A 95 17.01 11.84 -4.82
CA PHE A 95 17.38 13.25 -4.78
C PHE A 95 16.71 14.03 -5.91
N VAL A 96 16.76 13.52 -7.16
CA VAL A 96 16.06 14.11 -8.30
C VAL A 96 14.55 14.14 -8.05
N LEU A 97 13.96 13.05 -7.54
CA LEU A 97 12.52 12.97 -7.27
C LEU A 97 12.08 13.91 -6.14
N GLY A 98 12.73 13.83 -4.97
CA GLY A 98 12.36 14.57 -3.78
C GLY A 98 12.73 16.05 -3.88
N ILE A 99 14.02 16.37 -4.01
CA ILE A 99 14.53 17.75 -4.08
C ILE A 99 14.11 18.39 -5.39
N GLY A 100 14.36 17.71 -6.52
CA GLY A 100 13.99 18.21 -7.85
C GLY A 100 12.49 18.41 -8.00
N GLY A 101 11.67 17.52 -7.44
CA GLY A 101 10.20 17.65 -7.46
C GLY A 101 9.69 18.93 -6.79
N VAL A 102 10.27 19.34 -5.66
CA VAL A 102 9.95 20.63 -5.02
C VAL A 102 10.33 21.78 -5.95
N ARG A 103 11.53 21.75 -6.54
CA ARG A 103 12.01 22.78 -7.47
C ARG A 103 11.14 22.90 -8.73
N VAL A 104 10.61 21.77 -9.24
CA VAL A 104 9.63 21.78 -10.34
C VAL A 104 8.38 22.55 -9.96
N LEU A 105 7.82 22.29 -8.77
CA LEU A 105 6.63 22.99 -8.31
C LEU A 105 6.89 24.49 -8.13
N ARG A 106 8.07 24.88 -7.64
CA ARG A 106 8.48 26.30 -7.58
C ARG A 106 8.58 26.93 -8.96
N ALA A 107 9.23 26.27 -9.91
CA ALA A 107 9.37 26.76 -11.29
C ALA A 107 8.01 26.90 -12.00
N LEU A 108 7.03 26.09 -11.62
CA LEU A 108 5.64 26.17 -12.11
C LEU A 108 4.80 27.24 -11.37
N GLY A 109 5.34 27.94 -10.38
CA GLY A 109 4.58 28.88 -9.54
C GLY A 109 3.57 28.19 -8.60
N LEU A 110 3.67 26.88 -8.39
CA LEU A 110 2.75 26.11 -7.56
C LEU A 110 3.17 26.12 -6.09
N ARG A 111 2.18 26.36 -5.21
CA ARG A 111 2.33 26.35 -3.76
C ARG A 111 1.31 25.39 -3.12
N PRO A 112 1.56 24.07 -3.14
CA PRO A 112 0.66 23.11 -2.52
C PRO A 112 0.57 23.32 -1.01
N THR A 113 -0.65 23.25 -0.46
CA THR A 113 -0.88 23.26 0.99
C THR A 113 -0.62 21.89 1.63
N VAL A 114 -0.81 20.82 0.87
CA VAL A 114 -0.59 19.43 1.31
C VAL A 114 0.43 18.75 0.43
N TRP A 115 1.35 18.03 1.06
CA TRP A 115 2.41 17.27 0.41
C TRP A 115 2.27 15.80 0.80
N HIS A 116 1.91 14.97 -0.18
CA HIS A 116 1.66 13.56 0.04
C HIS A 116 2.79 12.72 -0.56
N MET A 117 3.55 12.05 0.31
CA MET A 117 4.58 11.09 -0.05
C MET A 117 3.97 9.70 -0.19
N ASN A 118 4.06 9.14 -1.40
CA ASN A 118 3.71 7.75 -1.66
C ASN A 118 4.98 6.90 -1.55
N GLU A 119 5.11 6.13 -0.46
CA GLU A 119 6.33 5.44 -0.05
C GLU A 119 7.52 6.39 0.26
N GLY A 120 8.57 5.87 0.91
CA GLY A 120 9.72 6.64 1.37
C GLY A 120 10.57 7.30 0.27
N HIS A 121 10.41 6.90 -0.99
CA HIS A 121 11.27 7.32 -2.13
C HIS A 121 11.30 8.83 -2.40
N SER A 122 10.30 9.56 -1.92
CA SER A 122 10.17 11.01 -2.10
C SER A 122 10.46 11.80 -0.83
N ALA A 123 10.88 11.16 0.26
CA ALA A 123 10.98 11.79 1.58
C ALA A 123 11.97 12.96 1.65
N PHE A 124 12.96 13.01 0.75
CA PHE A 124 13.85 14.16 0.60
C PHE A 124 13.12 15.46 0.23
N LEU A 125 11.90 15.40 -0.32
CA LEU A 125 11.11 16.60 -0.60
C LEU A 125 10.93 17.46 0.65
N ASN A 126 10.78 16.84 1.83
CA ASN A 126 10.59 17.59 3.08
C ASN A 126 11.90 18.20 3.58
N LEU A 127 13.06 17.61 3.24
CA LEU A 127 14.36 18.25 3.50
C LEU A 127 14.53 19.51 2.66
N GLU A 128 14.17 19.50 1.37
CA GLU A 128 14.22 20.72 0.53
C GLU A 128 13.28 21.79 1.06
N ARG A 129 12.07 21.43 1.47
CA ARG A 129 11.12 22.38 2.05
C ARG A 129 11.64 22.99 3.36
N ILE A 130 12.27 22.20 4.23
CA ILE A 130 12.88 22.71 5.46
C ILE A 130 14.01 23.68 5.10
N ARG A 131 14.89 23.28 4.17
CA ARG A 131 15.99 24.12 3.67
C ARG A 131 15.48 25.46 3.11
N GLU A 132 14.42 25.45 2.30
CA GLU A 132 13.81 26.67 1.76
C GLU A 132 13.38 27.64 2.87
N LEU A 133 12.70 27.15 3.90
CA LEU A 133 12.27 27.99 5.02
C LEU A 133 13.48 28.57 5.78
N VAL A 134 14.49 27.75 6.07
CA VAL A 134 15.69 28.21 6.79
C VAL A 134 16.46 29.25 5.98
N GLN A 135 16.70 28.98 4.69
CA GLN A 135 17.52 29.85 3.84
C GLN A 135 16.80 31.12 3.40
N ASN A 136 15.53 31.03 3.02
CA ASN A 136 14.81 32.14 2.40
C ASN A 136 14.02 32.97 3.41
N GLU A 137 13.57 32.36 4.51
CA GLU A 137 12.71 33.01 5.52
C GLU A 137 13.42 33.20 6.87
N GLY A 138 14.62 32.64 7.04
CA GLY A 138 15.45 32.83 8.23
C GLY A 138 14.87 32.21 9.51
N VAL A 139 13.99 31.23 9.39
CA VAL A 139 13.49 30.45 10.54
C VAL A 139 14.52 29.41 10.98
N ASP A 140 14.54 29.08 12.27
CA ASP A 140 15.40 28.00 12.76
C ASP A 140 14.89 26.62 12.33
N PHE A 141 15.79 25.63 12.36
CA PHE A 141 15.50 24.27 11.89
C PHE A 141 14.28 23.62 12.55
N ASP A 142 14.16 23.70 13.88
CA ASP A 142 13.08 23.00 14.59
C ASP A 142 11.73 23.66 14.23
N THR A 143 11.69 24.99 14.10
CA THR A 143 10.51 25.72 13.59
C THR A 143 10.16 25.29 12.15
N ALA A 144 11.15 25.25 11.25
CA ALA A 144 10.96 24.85 9.86
C ALA A 144 10.45 23.40 9.75
N LEU A 145 10.99 22.49 10.56
CA LEU A 145 10.55 21.11 10.64
C LEU A 145 9.07 21.02 11.04
N GLU A 146 8.66 21.73 12.09
CA GLU A 146 7.27 21.75 12.52
C GLU A 146 6.32 22.30 11.44
N ALA A 147 6.73 23.38 10.77
CA ALA A 147 5.96 23.98 9.68
C ALA A 147 5.78 23.04 8.48
N VAL A 148 6.85 22.40 8.03
CA VAL A 148 6.82 21.44 6.91
C VAL A 148 6.01 20.19 7.27
N ARG A 149 6.21 19.68 8.48
CA ARG A 149 5.59 18.45 8.96
C ARG A 149 4.07 18.55 9.05
N ALA A 150 3.55 19.69 9.51
CA ALA A 150 2.11 19.90 9.69
C ALA A 150 1.27 19.68 8.43
N GLY A 151 1.79 20.05 7.26
CA GLY A 151 1.12 19.86 5.95
C GLY A 151 1.51 18.59 5.20
N SER A 152 2.19 17.64 5.83
CA SER A 152 2.78 16.47 5.16
C SER A 152 2.09 15.16 5.56
N LEU A 153 1.78 14.32 4.55
CA LEU A 153 1.18 12.99 4.68
C LEU A 153 2.11 11.94 4.07
N PHE A 154 2.20 10.78 4.70
CA PHE A 154 2.97 9.63 4.21
C PHE A 154 2.10 8.36 4.15
N THR A 155 2.03 7.73 2.98
CA THR A 155 1.45 6.39 2.84
C THR A 155 2.56 5.36 2.66
N THR A 156 2.55 4.31 3.49
CA THR A 156 3.40 3.14 3.34
C THR A 156 2.67 2.02 2.59
N HIS A 157 3.36 1.34 1.68
CA HIS A 157 2.82 0.24 0.87
C HIS A 157 3.53 -1.10 1.12
N THR A 158 4.51 -1.10 2.02
CA THR A 158 5.45 -2.21 2.19
C THR A 158 5.14 -2.97 3.50
N PRO A 159 4.78 -4.26 3.43
CA PRO A 159 4.41 -5.06 4.60
C PRO A 159 5.59 -5.81 5.22
N VAL A 160 6.82 -5.62 4.70
CA VAL A 160 8.03 -6.32 5.15
C VAL A 160 9.22 -5.36 5.30
N PRO A 161 10.02 -5.45 6.38
CA PRO A 161 11.16 -4.54 6.62
C PRO A 161 12.13 -4.43 5.44
N ALA A 162 12.44 -5.56 4.78
CA ALA A 162 13.38 -5.62 3.66
C ALA A 162 12.94 -4.86 2.40
N GLY A 163 11.68 -4.39 2.33
CA GLY A 163 11.19 -3.60 1.20
C GLY A 163 11.40 -2.09 1.34
N HIS A 164 11.91 -1.61 2.47
CA HIS A 164 12.12 -0.19 2.73
C HIS A 164 13.55 0.24 2.36
N ASP A 165 13.68 1.34 1.60
CA ASP A 165 15.00 1.87 1.23
C ASP A 165 15.74 2.42 2.46
N ALA A 166 17.00 2.03 2.58
CA ALA A 166 17.94 2.55 3.57
C ALA A 166 19.32 2.74 2.95
N PHE A 167 19.99 3.83 3.34
CA PHE A 167 21.32 4.20 2.85
C PHE A 167 22.33 4.19 3.98
N SER A 168 23.56 3.78 3.70
CA SER A 168 24.68 3.93 4.65
C SER A 168 24.90 5.41 4.98
N PHE A 169 25.30 5.72 6.21
CA PHE A 169 25.60 7.11 6.60
C PHE A 169 26.72 7.75 5.77
N GLU A 170 27.71 6.97 5.33
CA GLU A 170 28.79 7.45 4.44
C GLU A 170 28.24 7.96 3.11
N LEU A 171 27.31 7.22 2.50
CA LEU A 171 26.64 7.62 1.26
C LEU A 171 25.79 8.88 1.47
N VAL A 172 25.04 8.96 2.58
CA VAL A 172 24.26 10.15 2.89
C VAL A 172 25.15 11.35 3.12
N GLU A 173 26.28 11.18 3.82
CA GLU A 173 27.27 12.23 4.04
C GLU A 173 27.82 12.74 2.71
N LYS A 174 28.20 11.84 1.79
CA LYS A 174 28.64 12.20 0.44
C LYS A 174 27.62 13.10 -0.28
N PHE A 175 26.32 12.81 -0.17
CA PHE A 175 25.25 13.54 -0.87
C PHE A 175 24.78 14.81 -0.16
N PHE A 176 24.80 14.85 1.17
CA PHE A 176 24.17 15.91 1.96
C PHE A 176 25.16 16.80 2.71
N TRP A 177 26.48 16.68 2.49
CA TRP A 177 27.48 17.42 3.27
C TRP A 177 27.33 18.95 3.28
N GLN A 178 26.79 19.53 2.21
CA GLN A 178 26.49 20.96 2.13
C GLN A 178 25.08 21.29 2.65
N PHE A 179 24.20 20.30 2.71
CA PHE A 179 22.77 20.48 2.90
C PHE A 179 22.42 20.74 4.37
N TRP A 180 23.02 20.02 5.32
CA TRP A 180 22.71 20.23 6.74
C TRP A 180 23.10 21.63 7.23
N GLY A 181 24.21 22.19 6.74
CA GLY A 181 24.60 23.58 7.02
C GLY A 181 23.58 24.59 6.48
N GLN A 182 23.00 24.33 5.31
CA GLN A 182 21.92 25.14 4.75
C GLN A 182 20.61 25.03 5.55
N MET A 183 20.43 23.95 6.31
CA MET A 183 19.33 23.78 7.24
C MET A 183 19.66 24.28 8.66
N GLY A 184 20.85 24.84 8.89
CA GLY A 184 21.26 25.38 10.19
C GLY A 184 21.54 24.31 11.26
N ILE A 185 21.85 23.07 10.86
CA ILE A 185 22.17 21.96 11.76
C ILE A 185 23.49 21.29 11.39
N ASP A 186 24.04 20.51 12.33
CA ASP A 186 25.23 19.70 12.10
C ASP A 186 24.89 18.33 11.48
N ARG A 187 25.96 17.59 11.15
CA ARG A 187 25.90 16.25 10.56
C ARG A 187 25.13 15.27 11.46
N ASP A 188 25.42 15.25 12.75
CA ASP A 188 24.87 14.23 13.66
C ASP A 188 23.36 14.46 13.87
N ARG A 189 22.93 15.72 13.98
CA ARG A 189 21.52 16.08 14.00
C ARG A 189 20.81 15.71 12.69
N PHE A 190 21.47 15.86 11.54
CA PHE A 190 20.92 15.45 10.25
C PHE A 190 20.74 13.93 10.16
N MET A 191 21.79 13.16 10.50
CA MET A 191 21.72 11.69 10.49
C MET A 191 20.64 11.17 11.44
N ALA A 192 20.50 11.81 12.61
CA ALA A 192 19.47 11.49 13.59
C ALA A 192 18.04 11.66 13.08
N LEU A 193 17.79 12.38 11.97
CA LEU A 193 16.45 12.49 11.37
C LEU A 193 15.95 11.15 10.83
N ALA A 194 16.83 10.25 10.40
CA ALA A 194 16.45 9.00 9.76
C ALA A 194 17.22 7.77 10.27
N ALA A 195 18.11 7.94 11.24
CA ALA A 195 18.86 6.85 11.85
C ALA A 195 17.93 5.76 12.38
N HIS A 196 18.18 4.53 11.94
CA HIS A 196 17.42 3.32 12.30
C HIS A 196 18.31 2.08 12.18
N ASP A 197 18.24 1.16 13.13
CA ASP A 197 18.95 -0.11 13.04
C ASP A 197 18.21 -1.05 12.08
N GLN A 198 18.92 -1.59 11.09
CA GLN A 198 18.34 -2.55 10.13
C GLN A 198 18.53 -4.02 10.59
N GLY A 199 19.09 -4.25 11.78
CA GLY A 199 19.47 -5.56 12.31
C GLY A 199 20.92 -5.94 12.01
N TRP A 200 21.52 -5.34 10.99
CA TRP A 200 22.95 -5.43 10.69
C TRP A 200 23.70 -4.12 10.99
N GLY A 201 23.04 -3.16 11.64
CA GLY A 201 23.61 -1.87 12.03
C GLY A 201 22.76 -0.67 11.61
N PRO A 202 23.09 0.52 12.16
CA PRO A 202 22.35 1.74 11.92
C PRO A 202 22.56 2.26 10.50
N GLN A 203 21.46 2.59 9.83
CA GLN A 203 21.42 3.20 8.50
C GLN A 203 20.45 4.39 8.49
N PHE A 204 20.52 5.17 7.41
CA PHE A 204 19.58 6.26 7.14
C PHE A 204 18.35 5.69 6.42
N SER A 205 17.26 5.46 7.17
CA SER A 205 16.03 4.87 6.65
C SER A 205 15.10 5.92 6.06
N MET A 206 14.74 5.75 4.79
CA MET A 206 13.84 6.67 4.08
C MET A 206 12.41 6.64 4.64
N THR A 207 11.99 5.50 5.18
CA THR A 207 10.68 5.36 5.81
C THR A 207 10.63 6.07 7.16
N VAL A 208 11.70 5.97 7.96
CA VAL A 208 11.82 6.71 9.23
C VAL A 208 11.91 8.21 8.98
N LEU A 209 12.63 8.63 7.93
CA LEU A 209 12.64 10.03 7.49
C LEU A 209 11.22 10.51 7.16
N ALA A 210 10.47 9.73 6.36
CA ALA A 210 9.10 10.06 6.01
C ALA A 210 8.22 10.21 7.26
N PHE A 211 8.19 9.22 8.15
CA PHE A 211 7.43 9.27 9.41
C PHE A 211 7.77 10.48 10.28
N ARG A 212 9.07 10.81 10.41
CA ARG A 212 9.49 11.93 11.26
C ARG A 212 9.21 13.29 10.64
N LEU A 213 9.14 13.38 9.30
CA LEU A 213 8.86 14.62 8.58
C LEU A 213 7.41 14.74 8.10
N SER A 214 6.52 13.82 8.45
CA SER A 214 5.08 13.93 8.24
C SER A 214 4.28 13.93 9.54
N ALA A 215 3.13 14.60 9.51
CA ALA A 215 2.19 14.60 10.63
C ALA A 215 1.15 13.48 10.52
N TYR A 216 0.83 13.07 9.30
CA TYR A 216 -0.19 12.07 9.00
C TYR A 216 0.44 10.84 8.34
N HIS A 217 -0.04 9.66 8.70
CA HIS A 217 0.47 8.40 8.16
C HIS A 217 -0.66 7.38 7.96
N ASN A 218 -0.56 6.56 6.91
CA ASN A 218 -1.49 5.46 6.71
C ASN A 218 -0.89 4.26 5.97
N GLY A 219 -1.44 3.08 6.27
CA GLY A 219 -1.35 1.89 5.43
C GLY A 219 -2.46 1.86 4.36
N VAL A 220 -2.46 0.81 3.53
CA VAL A 220 -3.27 0.72 2.30
C VAL A 220 -4.36 -0.36 2.32
N SER A 221 -4.55 -0.98 3.48
CA SER A 221 -5.68 -1.81 3.89
C SER A 221 -5.75 -1.80 5.42
N GLU A 222 -6.86 -2.25 6.00
CA GLU A 222 -7.01 -2.34 7.47
C GLU A 222 -5.90 -3.21 8.10
N LEU A 223 -5.71 -4.43 7.60
CA LEU A 223 -4.68 -5.35 8.09
C LEU A 223 -3.28 -4.78 7.90
N HIS A 224 -3.00 -4.11 6.77
CA HIS A 224 -1.72 -3.47 6.56
C HIS A 224 -1.46 -2.30 7.51
N GLY A 225 -2.49 -1.54 7.89
CA GLY A 225 -2.38 -0.54 8.94
C GLY A 225 -1.92 -1.16 10.26
N TYR A 226 -2.51 -2.29 10.65
CA TYR A 226 -2.09 -3.03 11.84
C TYR A 226 -0.65 -3.57 11.73
N VAL A 227 -0.30 -4.23 10.61
CA VAL A 227 1.06 -4.73 10.35
C VAL A 227 2.09 -3.58 10.40
N SER A 228 1.77 -2.43 9.82
CA SER A 228 2.62 -1.24 9.84
C SER A 228 2.85 -0.73 11.27
N ARG A 229 1.82 -0.70 12.12
CA ARG A 229 1.98 -0.32 13.53
C ARG A 229 2.89 -1.27 14.29
N ARG A 230 2.75 -2.59 14.09
CA ARG A 230 3.65 -3.58 14.71
C ARG A 230 5.09 -3.39 14.24
N MET A 231 5.28 -3.23 12.93
CA MET A 231 6.61 -3.08 12.33
C MET A 231 7.35 -1.84 12.85
N TRP A 232 6.65 -0.71 12.99
CA TRP A 232 7.25 0.56 13.39
C TRP A 232 7.04 0.88 14.87
N LYS A 233 6.77 -0.14 15.70
CA LYS A 233 6.54 -0.02 17.15
C LYS A 233 7.70 0.67 17.88
N GLU A 234 8.92 0.44 17.43
CA GLU A 234 10.12 1.02 18.03
C GLU A 234 10.22 2.55 17.91
N LEU A 235 9.52 3.16 16.95
CA LEU A 235 9.43 4.61 16.83
C LEU A 235 8.54 5.24 17.92
N TRP A 236 7.68 4.44 18.57
CA TRP A 236 6.80 4.84 19.67
C TRP A 236 6.82 3.78 20.79
N PRO A 237 7.97 3.58 21.48
CA PRO A 237 8.19 2.44 22.37
C PRO A 237 7.21 2.37 23.54
N ASP A 238 6.72 3.51 24.02
CA ASP A 238 5.80 3.56 25.16
C ASP A 238 4.30 3.57 24.78
N THR A 239 3.96 3.55 23.47
CA THR A 239 2.58 3.63 22.99
C THR A 239 2.03 2.27 22.55
N PRO A 240 0.83 1.81 22.97
CA PRO A 240 0.25 0.54 22.53
C PRO A 240 0.11 0.48 21.00
N VAL A 241 0.29 -0.70 20.41
CA VAL A 241 0.29 -0.91 18.93
C VAL A 241 -0.95 -0.28 18.29
N GLU A 242 -2.11 -0.43 18.92
CA GLU A 242 -3.42 0.01 18.43
C GLU A 242 -3.54 1.55 18.40
N GLN A 243 -2.73 2.25 19.19
CA GLN A 243 -2.75 3.71 19.37
C GLN A 243 -1.62 4.42 18.63
N LEU A 244 -0.77 3.69 17.90
CA LEU A 244 0.26 4.29 17.06
C LEU A 244 -0.35 5.21 15.99
N PRO A 245 0.30 6.33 15.65
CA PRO A 245 -0.20 7.35 14.71
C PRO A 245 -0.13 6.91 13.23
N ILE A 246 -0.56 5.69 12.93
CA ILE A 246 -0.59 5.12 11.58
C ILE A 246 -2.02 4.64 11.33
N GLY A 247 -2.77 5.32 10.47
CA GLY A 247 -4.11 4.91 10.07
C GLY A 247 -4.10 3.92 8.91
N HIS A 248 -5.22 3.82 8.20
CA HIS A 248 -5.28 3.15 6.90
C HIS A 248 -6.31 3.85 6.00
N ILE A 249 -6.06 3.76 4.70
CA ILE A 249 -7.06 4.04 3.66
C ILE A 249 -6.96 2.88 2.68
N THR A 250 -7.97 2.03 2.66
CA THR A 250 -7.98 0.88 1.77
C THR A 250 -7.93 1.31 0.31
N ASN A 251 -6.99 0.75 -0.45
CA ASN A 251 -6.87 1.05 -1.88
C ASN A 251 -8.15 0.76 -2.66
N GLY A 252 -8.38 1.55 -3.71
CA GLY A 252 -9.44 1.33 -4.68
C GLY A 252 -8.95 1.50 -6.11
N VAL A 253 -9.77 1.05 -7.07
CA VAL A 253 -9.46 1.05 -8.50
C VAL A 253 -10.41 1.96 -9.27
N HIS A 254 -9.93 2.58 -10.34
CA HIS A 254 -10.76 3.45 -11.17
C HIS A 254 -11.68 2.60 -12.05
N THR A 255 -12.97 2.57 -11.71
CA THR A 255 -14.00 1.77 -12.39
C THR A 255 -13.97 1.95 -13.90
N GLY A 256 -13.92 3.20 -14.38
CA GLY A 256 -13.90 3.50 -15.82
C GLY A 256 -12.63 3.07 -16.58
N THR A 257 -11.52 2.80 -15.89
CA THR A 257 -10.27 2.32 -16.54
C THR A 257 -10.26 0.81 -16.73
N TRP A 258 -10.90 0.09 -15.80
CA TRP A 258 -10.79 -1.37 -15.66
C TRP A 258 -12.06 -2.11 -16.09
N LEU A 259 -13.23 -1.47 -16.04
CA LEU A 259 -14.45 -2.07 -16.55
C LEU A 259 -14.48 -1.98 -18.09
N ALA A 260 -14.56 -3.15 -18.73
CA ALA A 260 -14.70 -3.29 -20.17
C ALA A 260 -15.94 -2.57 -20.69
N LYS A 261 -15.90 -2.09 -21.94
CA LYS A 261 -16.99 -1.30 -22.53
C LYS A 261 -18.29 -2.10 -22.57
N GLU A 262 -18.22 -3.37 -22.97
CA GLU A 262 -19.38 -4.25 -23.14
C GLU A 262 -20.11 -4.48 -21.80
N LEU A 263 -19.34 -4.72 -20.73
CA LEU A 263 -19.88 -4.84 -19.38
C LEU A 263 -20.43 -3.50 -18.86
N ARG A 264 -19.76 -2.38 -19.16
CA ARG A 264 -20.26 -1.05 -18.80
C ARG A 264 -21.60 -0.74 -19.47
N ASP A 265 -21.72 -1.06 -20.75
CA ASP A 265 -22.95 -0.84 -21.51
C ASP A 265 -24.07 -1.74 -20.99
N LEU A 266 -23.74 -2.99 -20.64
CA LEU A 266 -24.67 -3.90 -19.95
C LEU A 266 -25.14 -3.29 -18.62
N TYR A 267 -24.22 -2.91 -17.73
CA TYR A 267 -24.59 -2.34 -16.43
C TYR A 267 -25.41 -1.06 -16.57
N SER A 268 -25.08 -0.20 -17.54
CA SER A 268 -25.81 1.06 -17.78
C SER A 268 -27.26 0.86 -18.24
N ARG A 269 -27.69 -0.36 -18.61
CA ARG A 269 -29.10 -0.67 -18.89
C ARG A 269 -29.91 -0.96 -17.62
N TYR A 270 -29.25 -1.28 -16.51
CA TYR A 270 -29.89 -1.72 -15.26
C TYR A 270 -29.55 -0.84 -14.05
N LEU A 271 -28.48 -0.05 -14.12
CA LEU A 271 -28.11 0.93 -13.11
C LEU A 271 -28.63 2.32 -13.49
N ASP A 272 -28.81 3.19 -12.50
CA ASP A 272 -29.26 4.57 -12.71
C ASP A 272 -28.37 5.35 -13.68
N ASP A 273 -28.93 6.32 -14.41
CA ASP A 273 -28.20 7.15 -15.40
C ASP A 273 -26.89 7.78 -14.87
N LYS A 274 -26.81 8.01 -13.55
CA LYS A 274 -25.67 8.64 -12.87
C LYS A 274 -24.79 7.65 -12.12
N TRP A 275 -24.90 6.34 -12.37
CA TRP A 275 -24.18 5.33 -11.60
C TRP A 275 -22.65 5.52 -11.63
N LEU A 276 -22.10 6.01 -12.75
CA LEU A 276 -20.67 6.33 -12.87
C LEU A 276 -20.20 7.49 -11.98
N GLU A 277 -21.12 8.37 -11.56
CA GLU A 277 -20.85 9.47 -10.62
C GLU A 277 -20.96 9.02 -9.15
N GLN A 278 -21.61 7.88 -8.91
CA GLN A 278 -21.95 7.35 -7.59
C GLN A 278 -21.38 5.94 -7.37
N VAL A 279 -20.28 5.61 -8.05
CA VAL A 279 -19.69 4.26 -8.03
C VAL A 279 -19.29 3.77 -6.64
N ASP A 280 -19.19 4.64 -5.64
CA ASP A 280 -18.89 4.32 -4.25
C ASP A 280 -20.12 4.10 -3.34
N ALA A 281 -21.33 4.35 -3.84
CA ALA A 281 -22.57 4.11 -3.10
C ALA A 281 -23.06 2.67 -3.32
N PRO A 282 -23.30 1.87 -2.26
CA PRO A 282 -23.81 0.50 -2.41
C PRO A 282 -25.13 0.41 -3.18
N GLU A 283 -26.01 1.39 -3.00
CA GLU A 283 -27.35 1.45 -3.62
C GLU A 283 -27.26 1.51 -5.14
N THR A 284 -26.22 2.18 -5.67
CA THR A 284 -25.94 2.31 -7.09
C THR A 284 -25.72 0.97 -7.78
N TRP A 285 -25.29 -0.06 -7.05
CA TRP A 285 -24.98 -1.37 -7.62
C TRP A 285 -26.13 -2.38 -7.46
N THR A 286 -27.25 -1.99 -6.84
CA THR A 286 -28.36 -2.92 -6.57
C THR A 286 -29.00 -3.48 -7.83
N GLY A 287 -29.10 -2.67 -8.89
CA GLY A 287 -29.64 -3.09 -10.20
C GLY A 287 -28.82 -4.18 -10.92
N ILE A 288 -27.61 -4.50 -10.47
CA ILE A 288 -26.87 -5.69 -10.95
C ILE A 288 -27.66 -6.98 -10.68
N ALA A 289 -28.46 -7.01 -9.61
CA ALA A 289 -29.33 -8.14 -9.28
C ALA A 289 -30.38 -8.41 -10.37
N ASP A 290 -30.81 -7.38 -11.09
CA ASP A 290 -31.90 -7.44 -12.07
C ASP A 290 -31.44 -7.78 -13.49
N ILE A 291 -30.12 -7.86 -13.72
CA ILE A 291 -29.57 -8.30 -15.00
C ILE A 291 -29.99 -9.75 -15.24
N PRO A 292 -30.65 -10.10 -16.37
CA PRO A 292 -30.98 -11.48 -16.70
C PRO A 292 -29.73 -12.35 -16.85
N ASP A 293 -29.78 -13.58 -16.36
CA ASP A 293 -28.65 -14.52 -16.40
C ASP A 293 -28.09 -14.73 -17.80
N ARG A 294 -28.97 -14.83 -18.81
CA ARG A 294 -28.57 -14.97 -20.21
C ARG A 294 -27.74 -13.79 -20.71
N GLU A 295 -28.07 -12.57 -20.29
CA GLU A 295 -27.37 -11.36 -20.73
C GLU A 295 -26.00 -11.23 -20.04
N LEU A 296 -25.95 -11.48 -18.73
CA LEU A 296 -24.70 -11.46 -17.98
C LEU A 296 -23.73 -12.55 -18.46
N TRP A 297 -24.25 -13.77 -18.67
CA TRP A 297 -23.44 -14.89 -19.16
C TRP A 297 -22.95 -14.67 -20.59
N ALA A 298 -23.81 -14.15 -21.48
CA ALA A 298 -23.39 -13.84 -22.85
C ALA A 298 -22.28 -12.79 -22.88
N ALA A 299 -22.41 -11.71 -22.10
CA ALA A 299 -21.37 -10.68 -22.00
C ALA A 299 -20.06 -11.25 -21.44
N HIS A 300 -20.12 -12.10 -20.42
CA HIS A 300 -18.95 -12.79 -19.87
C HIS A 300 -18.26 -13.69 -20.91
N GLN A 301 -19.03 -14.53 -21.61
CA GLN A 301 -18.50 -15.43 -22.64
C GLN A 301 -17.88 -14.67 -23.82
N GLU A 302 -18.47 -13.54 -24.22
CA GLU A 302 -17.88 -12.64 -25.23
C GLU A 302 -16.51 -12.12 -24.76
N ARG A 303 -16.42 -11.62 -23.52
CA ARG A 303 -15.16 -11.12 -22.97
C ARG A 303 -14.11 -12.22 -22.83
N LYS A 304 -14.52 -13.43 -22.46
CA LYS A 304 -13.67 -14.62 -22.40
C LYS A 304 -13.11 -15.00 -23.76
N GLN A 305 -13.93 -14.98 -24.81
CA GLN A 305 -13.47 -15.24 -26.17
C GLN A 305 -12.43 -14.21 -26.63
N ILE A 306 -12.67 -12.91 -26.39
CA ILE A 306 -11.73 -11.82 -26.69
C ILE A 306 -10.39 -12.04 -25.97
N MET A 307 -10.43 -12.46 -24.70
CA MET A 307 -9.24 -12.79 -23.94
C MET A 307 -8.50 -14.00 -24.53
N ILE A 308 -9.20 -15.08 -24.88
CA ILE A 308 -8.58 -16.27 -25.47
C ILE A 308 -7.88 -15.92 -26.78
N ASP A 309 -8.54 -15.16 -27.67
CA ASP A 309 -7.95 -14.73 -28.95
C ASP A 309 -6.72 -13.85 -28.73
N PHE A 310 -6.77 -12.96 -27.74
CA PHE A 310 -5.62 -12.15 -27.33
C PHE A 310 -4.46 -13.04 -26.86
N VAL A 311 -4.73 -14.03 -26.01
CA VAL A 311 -3.70 -14.94 -25.47
C VAL A 311 -3.10 -15.80 -26.57
N ARG A 312 -3.93 -16.41 -27.44
CA ARG A 312 -3.48 -17.18 -28.61
C ARG A 312 -2.56 -16.35 -29.51
N ARG A 313 -2.92 -15.09 -29.76
CA ARG A 313 -2.08 -14.18 -30.55
C ARG A 313 -0.73 -13.91 -29.88
N ARG A 314 -0.70 -13.65 -28.55
CA ARG A 314 0.54 -13.43 -27.80
C ARG A 314 1.45 -14.66 -27.79
N VAL A 315 0.87 -15.86 -27.59
CA VAL A 315 1.61 -17.13 -27.65
C VAL A 315 2.16 -17.35 -29.06
N ARG A 316 1.37 -17.11 -30.10
CA ARG A 316 1.83 -17.20 -31.49
C ARG A 316 3.00 -16.26 -31.78
N GLU A 317 2.92 -14.99 -31.35
CA GLU A 317 4.01 -14.02 -31.49
C GLU A 317 5.29 -14.49 -30.79
N GLN A 318 5.17 -15.09 -29.61
CA GLN A 318 6.29 -15.68 -28.86
C GLN A 318 6.92 -16.87 -29.61
N LEU A 319 6.10 -17.83 -30.06
CA LEU A 319 6.57 -19.03 -30.77
C LEU A 319 7.26 -18.67 -32.10
N LEU A 320 6.71 -17.69 -32.85
CA LEU A 320 7.36 -17.17 -34.06
C LEU A 320 8.74 -16.59 -33.77
N ARG A 321 8.88 -15.86 -32.66
CA ARG A 321 10.17 -15.31 -32.22
C ARG A 321 11.16 -16.40 -31.80
N HIS A 322 10.67 -17.52 -31.28
CA HIS A 322 11.49 -18.70 -30.95
C HIS A 322 11.90 -19.52 -32.18
N GLY A 323 11.32 -19.23 -33.36
CA GLY A 323 11.60 -19.97 -34.59
C GLY A 323 10.83 -21.28 -34.71
N GLU A 324 9.73 -21.43 -33.98
CA GLU A 324 8.92 -22.65 -33.96
C GLU A 324 8.19 -22.92 -35.28
N GLY A 325 8.05 -24.20 -35.62
CA GLY A 325 7.52 -24.65 -36.90
C GLY A 325 5.99 -24.53 -37.04
N PRO A 326 5.44 -24.76 -38.25
CA PRO A 326 4.00 -24.67 -38.52
C PRO A 326 3.12 -25.54 -37.61
N ARG A 327 3.63 -26.70 -37.16
CA ARG A 327 2.88 -27.63 -36.29
C ARG A 327 2.62 -27.04 -34.90
N GLN A 328 3.64 -26.46 -34.27
CA GLN A 328 3.53 -25.80 -32.98
C GLN A 328 2.62 -24.56 -33.07
N LEU A 329 2.74 -23.80 -34.15
CA LEU A 329 1.88 -22.64 -34.42
C LEU A 329 0.41 -23.04 -34.62
N ALA A 330 0.14 -24.18 -35.25
CA ALA A 330 -1.21 -24.72 -35.38
C ALA A 330 -1.78 -25.18 -34.04
N ALA A 331 -0.99 -25.91 -33.23
CA ALA A 331 -1.40 -26.32 -31.89
C ALA A 331 -1.73 -25.11 -30.99
N ALA A 332 -0.91 -24.05 -31.04
CA ALA A 332 -1.16 -22.82 -30.28
C ALA A 332 -2.45 -22.10 -30.66
N ALA A 333 -2.95 -22.28 -31.89
CA ALA A 333 -4.22 -21.72 -32.32
C ALA A 333 -5.43 -22.41 -31.67
N GLU A 334 -5.25 -23.63 -31.16
CA GLU A 334 -6.25 -24.42 -30.45
C GLU A 334 -6.15 -24.32 -28.92
N PHE A 335 -5.13 -23.63 -28.40
CA PHE A 335 -4.94 -23.45 -26.95
C PHE A 335 -6.13 -22.76 -26.31
N LEU A 336 -6.44 -23.14 -25.08
CA LEU A 336 -7.57 -22.64 -24.30
C LEU A 336 -8.94 -22.95 -24.91
N ASP A 337 -9.76 -23.70 -24.17
CA ASP A 337 -11.15 -23.98 -24.52
C ASP A 337 -12.07 -22.88 -23.95
N PRO A 338 -12.91 -22.22 -24.78
CA PRO A 338 -13.92 -21.26 -24.32
C PRO A 338 -14.94 -21.81 -23.32
N ASN A 339 -15.15 -23.13 -23.30
CA ASN A 339 -16.07 -23.81 -22.39
C ASN A 339 -15.43 -24.26 -21.08
N ALA A 340 -14.10 -24.29 -21.00
CA ALA A 340 -13.36 -24.67 -19.80
C ALA A 340 -13.38 -23.58 -18.73
N LEU A 341 -13.35 -23.97 -17.46
CA LEU A 341 -13.13 -23.03 -16.36
C LEU A 341 -11.72 -22.45 -16.47
N THR A 342 -11.62 -21.12 -16.57
CA THR A 342 -10.35 -20.39 -16.76
C THR A 342 -9.94 -19.65 -15.51
N ILE A 343 -8.84 -20.09 -14.90
CA ILE A 343 -8.24 -19.49 -13.71
C ILE A 343 -7.17 -18.49 -14.13
N GLY A 344 -7.31 -17.24 -13.70
CA GLY A 344 -6.32 -16.18 -13.93
C GLY A 344 -5.37 -16.01 -12.76
N PHE A 345 -4.06 -15.98 -13.03
CA PHE A 345 -3.05 -15.54 -12.08
C PHE A 345 -2.12 -14.52 -12.75
N ALA A 346 -2.22 -13.24 -12.37
CA ALA A 346 -1.27 -12.27 -12.87
C ALA A 346 -0.81 -11.20 -11.87
N ARG A 347 0.51 -11.14 -11.65
CA ARG A 347 1.16 -10.23 -10.68
C ARG A 347 2.68 -10.24 -10.82
N ARG A 348 3.36 -9.41 -10.03
CA ARG A 348 4.82 -9.52 -9.84
C ARG A 348 5.16 -10.92 -9.29
N PHE A 349 6.15 -11.57 -9.88
CA PHE A 349 6.72 -12.80 -9.33
C PHE A 349 7.71 -12.46 -8.21
N ALA A 350 7.42 -12.97 -7.02
CA ALA A 350 8.25 -12.93 -5.82
C ALA A 350 7.86 -14.14 -4.95
N THR A 351 8.77 -14.61 -4.10
CA THR A 351 8.59 -15.84 -3.30
C THR A 351 7.32 -15.80 -2.45
N TYR A 352 7.08 -14.71 -1.73
CA TYR A 352 5.89 -14.55 -0.88
C TYR A 352 4.56 -14.49 -1.66
N LYS A 353 4.56 -14.32 -3.00
CA LYS A 353 3.33 -14.39 -3.82
C LYS A 353 2.89 -15.82 -4.13
N ARG A 354 3.75 -16.81 -3.88
CA ARG A 354 3.49 -18.26 -3.97
C ARG A 354 2.83 -18.70 -5.29
N ALA A 355 3.31 -18.17 -6.42
CA ALA A 355 2.80 -18.53 -7.74
C ALA A 355 2.85 -20.04 -8.06
N THR A 356 3.72 -20.78 -7.37
CA THR A 356 3.88 -22.22 -7.54
C THR A 356 3.11 -23.10 -6.54
N LEU A 357 2.31 -22.51 -5.63
CA LEU A 357 1.55 -23.28 -4.62
C LEU A 357 0.62 -24.31 -5.27
N ILE A 358 -0.02 -23.94 -6.38
CA ILE A 358 -0.92 -24.81 -7.16
C ILE A 358 -0.19 -25.99 -7.84
N PHE A 359 1.14 -26.01 -7.83
CA PHE A 359 1.96 -27.12 -8.34
C PHE A 359 2.50 -28.02 -7.24
N ARG A 360 2.08 -27.82 -5.98
CA ARG A 360 2.57 -28.59 -4.84
C ARG A 360 2.11 -30.06 -4.92
N ASP A 361 0.92 -30.31 -5.45
CA ASP A 361 0.39 -31.65 -5.75
C ASP A 361 0.10 -31.76 -7.26
N LEU A 362 1.10 -32.26 -8.01
CA LEU A 362 0.99 -32.37 -9.47
C LEU A 362 -0.02 -33.43 -9.90
N ASP A 363 -0.19 -34.51 -9.12
CA ASP A 363 -1.09 -35.61 -9.47
C ASP A 363 -2.55 -35.13 -9.40
N ARG A 364 -2.94 -34.46 -8.30
CA ARG A 364 -4.27 -33.82 -8.21
C ARG A 364 -4.49 -32.77 -9.27
N LEU A 365 -3.47 -31.93 -9.53
CA LEU A 365 -3.58 -30.92 -10.59
C LEU A 365 -3.78 -31.56 -11.97
N LEU A 366 -3.10 -32.67 -12.26
CA LEU A 366 -3.26 -33.40 -13.51
C LEU A 366 -4.69 -33.92 -13.67
N GLU A 367 -5.27 -34.50 -12.62
CA GLU A 367 -6.65 -34.97 -12.62
C GLU A 367 -7.64 -33.82 -12.86
N ILE A 368 -7.44 -32.68 -12.20
CA ILE A 368 -8.28 -31.48 -12.37
C ILE A 368 -8.22 -30.96 -13.81
N LEU A 369 -7.01 -30.75 -14.35
CA LEU A 369 -6.84 -30.12 -15.66
C LEU A 369 -7.22 -31.08 -16.81
N ASN A 370 -7.04 -32.39 -16.65
CA ASN A 370 -7.31 -33.39 -17.70
C ASN A 370 -8.69 -34.04 -17.64
N ASN A 371 -9.60 -33.56 -16.78
CA ASN A 371 -10.97 -34.05 -16.75
C ASN A 371 -11.75 -33.60 -18.01
N PRO A 372 -12.19 -34.52 -18.90
CA PRO A 372 -12.87 -34.16 -20.14
C PRO A 372 -14.30 -33.65 -19.92
N ASP A 373 -14.96 -34.04 -18.82
CA ASP A 373 -16.33 -33.62 -18.50
C ASP A 373 -16.36 -32.25 -17.82
N ARG A 374 -15.25 -31.86 -17.18
CA ARG A 374 -15.09 -30.60 -16.45
C ARG A 374 -13.74 -29.96 -16.75
N PRO A 375 -13.49 -29.50 -17.98
CA PRO A 375 -12.18 -29.01 -18.37
C PRO A 375 -11.78 -27.73 -17.62
N VAL A 376 -10.55 -27.70 -17.11
CA VAL A 376 -9.99 -26.56 -16.37
C VAL A 376 -8.67 -26.12 -17.01
N GLN A 377 -8.43 -24.81 -17.04
CA GLN A 377 -7.22 -24.21 -17.59
C GLN A 377 -6.75 -23.00 -16.76
N ILE A 378 -5.46 -22.71 -16.81
CA ILE A 378 -4.81 -21.68 -15.99
C ILE A 378 -3.96 -20.77 -16.87
N ILE A 379 -4.14 -19.45 -16.71
CA ILE A 379 -3.36 -18.43 -17.40
C ILE A 379 -2.49 -17.70 -16.38
N PHE A 380 -1.17 -17.81 -16.52
CA PHE A 380 -0.18 -17.07 -15.76
C PHE A 380 0.32 -15.86 -16.53
N ALA A 381 0.52 -14.73 -15.86
CA ALA A 381 1.24 -13.59 -16.43
C ALA A 381 1.96 -12.79 -15.34
N GLY A 382 3.13 -12.23 -15.63
CA GLY A 382 3.83 -11.43 -14.63
C GLY A 382 5.32 -11.29 -14.89
N LYS A 383 5.94 -10.39 -14.13
CA LYS A 383 7.37 -10.07 -14.23
C LYS A 383 8.06 -10.31 -12.89
N ALA A 384 9.25 -10.88 -12.92
CA ALA A 384 10.17 -10.89 -11.78
C ALA A 384 11.08 -9.66 -11.85
N HIS A 385 11.54 -9.16 -10.70
CA HIS A 385 12.53 -8.09 -10.71
C HIS A 385 13.83 -8.59 -11.38
N PRO A 386 14.57 -7.78 -12.17
CA PRO A 386 15.77 -8.24 -12.88
C PRO A 386 16.89 -8.75 -11.99
N LYS A 387 16.91 -8.41 -10.70
CA LYS A 387 17.85 -8.93 -9.69
C LYS A 387 17.25 -10.02 -8.78
N ASP A 388 15.99 -10.40 -8.97
CA ASP A 388 15.28 -11.40 -8.17
C ASP A 388 15.36 -12.77 -8.85
N GLU A 389 16.48 -13.44 -8.65
CA GLU A 389 16.72 -14.78 -9.22
C GLU A 389 15.68 -15.83 -8.76
N PRO A 390 15.26 -15.88 -7.47
CA PRO A 390 14.16 -16.74 -7.06
C PRO A 390 12.86 -16.47 -7.85
N GLY A 391 12.48 -15.20 -8.02
CA GLY A 391 11.32 -14.81 -8.80
C GLY A 391 11.40 -15.25 -10.27
N LYS A 392 12.58 -15.13 -10.91
CA LYS A 392 12.81 -15.62 -12.27
C LYS A 392 12.74 -17.15 -12.36
N ALA A 393 13.26 -17.87 -11.37
CA ALA A 393 13.19 -19.32 -11.31
C ALA A 393 11.74 -19.82 -11.25
N LEU A 394 10.84 -19.12 -10.53
CA LEU A 394 9.41 -19.42 -10.53
C LEU A 394 8.80 -19.29 -11.93
N ILE A 395 9.10 -18.22 -12.66
CA ILE A 395 8.64 -18.01 -14.05
C ILE A 395 9.12 -19.16 -14.93
N ARG A 396 10.41 -19.49 -14.84
CA ARG A 396 11.02 -20.57 -15.62
C ARG A 396 10.35 -21.91 -15.35
N ARG A 397 10.09 -22.24 -14.07
CA ARG A 397 9.41 -23.47 -13.67
C ARG A 397 8.00 -23.55 -14.24
N ILE A 398 7.23 -22.47 -14.16
CA ILE A 398 5.85 -22.41 -14.71
C ILE A 398 5.88 -22.54 -16.24
N HIS A 399 6.83 -21.88 -16.90
CA HIS A 399 7.00 -22.03 -18.33
C HIS A 399 7.31 -23.48 -18.72
N GLN A 400 8.25 -24.14 -18.05
CA GLN A 400 8.57 -25.55 -18.30
C GLN A 400 7.36 -26.46 -18.10
N LEU A 401 6.60 -26.27 -17.00
CA LEU A 401 5.36 -27.01 -16.76
C LEU A 401 4.31 -26.75 -17.85
N SER A 402 4.21 -25.53 -18.39
CA SER A 402 3.29 -25.22 -19.50
C SER A 402 3.64 -25.93 -20.82
N GLN A 403 4.89 -26.38 -20.97
CA GLN A 403 5.36 -27.12 -22.14
C GLN A 403 5.31 -28.64 -21.95
N ASP A 404 5.03 -29.11 -20.72
CA ASP A 404 4.88 -30.53 -20.44
C ASP A 404 3.69 -31.10 -21.24
N PRO A 405 3.82 -32.24 -21.95
CA PRO A 405 2.73 -32.86 -22.69
C PRO A 405 1.45 -33.09 -21.87
N ALA A 406 1.56 -33.26 -20.55
CA ALA A 406 0.42 -33.46 -19.66
C ALA A 406 -0.37 -32.17 -19.36
N PHE A 407 0.25 -30.99 -19.56
CA PHE A 407 -0.32 -29.67 -19.26
C PHE A 407 -0.45 -28.74 -20.48
N VAL A 408 0.15 -29.09 -21.62
CA VAL A 408 0.16 -28.27 -22.82
C VAL A 408 -1.26 -27.86 -23.23
N GLY A 409 -1.42 -26.58 -23.56
CA GLY A 409 -2.71 -25.97 -23.91
C GLY A 409 -3.65 -25.70 -22.74
N LYS A 410 -3.39 -26.26 -21.54
CA LYS A 410 -4.16 -26.06 -20.31
C LYS A 410 -3.51 -25.07 -19.36
N ILE A 411 -2.17 -25.03 -19.34
CA ILE A 411 -1.41 -24.01 -18.63
C ILE A 411 -0.76 -23.12 -19.68
N VAL A 412 -1.01 -21.82 -19.61
CA VAL A 412 -0.45 -20.84 -20.55
C VAL A 412 0.25 -19.73 -19.77
N PHE A 413 1.51 -19.45 -20.12
CA PHE A 413 2.23 -18.29 -19.60
C PHE A 413 2.24 -17.16 -20.64
N VAL A 414 1.66 -16.02 -20.30
CA VAL A 414 1.64 -14.81 -21.13
C VAL A 414 2.74 -13.86 -20.66
N GLU A 415 3.72 -13.61 -21.54
CA GLU A 415 4.79 -12.68 -21.26
C GLU A 415 4.34 -11.21 -21.28
N ASN A 416 5.17 -10.35 -20.69
CA ASN A 416 5.05 -8.91 -20.68
C ASN A 416 3.75 -8.39 -20.06
N TYR A 417 3.40 -8.90 -18.87
CA TYR A 417 2.28 -8.37 -18.10
C TYR A 417 2.38 -6.84 -17.90
N ASP A 418 1.42 -6.13 -18.46
CA ASP A 418 1.24 -4.68 -18.42
C ASP A 418 -0.25 -4.32 -18.30
N MET A 419 -0.62 -3.04 -18.43
CA MET A 419 -2.03 -2.64 -18.37
C MET A 419 -2.88 -3.24 -19.51
N ASN A 420 -2.31 -3.51 -20.68
CA ASN A 420 -3.01 -4.10 -21.81
C ASN A 420 -3.32 -5.58 -21.55
N VAL A 421 -2.32 -6.36 -21.15
CA VAL A 421 -2.52 -7.77 -20.74
C VAL A 421 -3.50 -7.84 -19.59
N ALA A 422 -3.35 -6.99 -18.56
CA ALA A 422 -4.24 -6.95 -17.41
C ALA A 422 -5.70 -6.74 -17.82
N ARG A 423 -6.00 -5.78 -18.71
CA ARG A 423 -7.37 -5.49 -19.20
C ARG A 423 -8.04 -6.68 -19.88
N HIS A 424 -7.28 -7.49 -20.63
CA HIS A 424 -7.83 -8.68 -21.28
C HIS A 424 -8.07 -9.79 -20.26
N LEU A 425 -7.11 -10.06 -19.39
CA LEU A 425 -7.22 -11.14 -18.40
C LEU A 425 -8.34 -10.89 -17.39
N ILE A 426 -8.35 -9.74 -16.71
CA ILE A 426 -9.33 -9.46 -15.64
C ILE A 426 -10.78 -9.49 -16.15
N ALA A 427 -10.97 -9.19 -17.44
CA ALA A 427 -12.30 -9.09 -18.03
C ALA A 427 -12.81 -10.44 -18.57
N GLY A 428 -11.92 -11.41 -18.81
CA GLY A 428 -12.27 -12.66 -19.50
C GLY A 428 -12.01 -13.94 -18.72
N VAL A 429 -11.26 -13.91 -17.62
CA VAL A 429 -11.10 -15.09 -16.75
C VAL A 429 -12.38 -15.35 -15.96
N ASP A 430 -12.61 -16.61 -15.61
CA ASP A 430 -13.78 -16.98 -14.81
C ASP A 430 -13.51 -16.72 -13.32
N VAL A 431 -12.33 -17.09 -12.82
CA VAL A 431 -11.93 -16.88 -11.41
C VAL A 431 -10.54 -16.26 -11.33
N TRP A 432 -10.35 -15.34 -10.37
CA TRP A 432 -9.08 -14.67 -10.15
C TRP A 432 -8.35 -15.20 -8.92
N LEU A 433 -7.22 -15.88 -9.12
CA LEU A 433 -6.45 -16.54 -8.06
C LEU A 433 -5.39 -15.59 -7.45
N ASN A 434 -5.41 -15.43 -6.13
CA ASN A 434 -4.37 -14.74 -5.37
C ASN A 434 -4.02 -15.49 -4.09
N ASN A 435 -2.82 -16.04 -3.98
CA ASN A 435 -2.40 -16.85 -2.84
C ASN A 435 -1.13 -16.31 -2.14
N PRO A 436 -1.04 -14.99 -1.84
CA PRO A 436 0.12 -14.46 -1.13
C PRO A 436 0.25 -15.10 0.25
N ARG A 437 1.47 -15.13 0.78
CA ARG A 437 1.74 -15.50 2.16
C ARG A 437 1.21 -14.40 3.08
N ARG A 438 0.35 -14.78 4.02
CA ARG A 438 -0.18 -13.85 5.04
C ARG A 438 0.88 -13.58 6.11
N PRO A 439 1.05 -12.34 6.60
CA PRO A 439 0.37 -11.09 6.24
C PRO A 439 1.22 -10.20 5.31
N HIS A 440 1.81 -10.76 4.25
CA HIS A 440 2.76 -10.06 3.37
C HIS A 440 2.10 -9.41 2.14
N GLU A 441 0.77 -9.42 2.02
CA GLU A 441 0.04 -8.58 1.09
C GLU A 441 -0.45 -7.29 1.76
N ALA A 442 0.12 -6.15 1.38
CA ALA A 442 -0.36 -4.86 1.90
C ALA A 442 -1.81 -4.54 1.48
N SER A 443 -2.20 -4.90 0.26
CA SER A 443 -3.57 -4.69 -0.24
C SER A 443 -3.86 -5.68 -1.37
N GLY A 444 -3.49 -5.37 -2.62
CA GLY A 444 -3.67 -6.25 -3.78
C GLY A 444 -4.79 -5.81 -4.71
N THR A 445 -4.58 -4.76 -5.51
CA THR A 445 -5.64 -4.15 -6.32
C THR A 445 -6.05 -4.96 -7.57
N SER A 446 -5.34 -6.02 -7.96
CA SER A 446 -5.71 -6.84 -9.13
C SER A 446 -7.04 -7.57 -8.94
N GLY A 447 -7.28 -8.12 -7.75
CA GLY A 447 -8.54 -8.79 -7.42
C GLY A 447 -9.74 -7.84 -7.42
N GLN A 448 -9.54 -6.59 -7.00
CA GLN A 448 -10.56 -5.53 -7.07
C GLN A 448 -10.98 -5.24 -8.52
N LYS A 449 -10.03 -5.28 -9.47
CA LYS A 449 -10.31 -5.07 -10.90
C LYS A 449 -11.06 -6.24 -11.51
N ALA A 450 -10.69 -7.47 -11.12
CA ALA A 450 -11.36 -8.70 -11.57
C ALA A 450 -12.82 -8.73 -11.10
N ALA A 451 -13.08 -8.40 -9.83
CA ALA A 451 -14.42 -8.35 -9.25
C ALA A 451 -15.38 -7.39 -9.99
N LEU A 452 -14.88 -6.24 -10.45
CA LEU A 452 -15.68 -5.30 -11.28
C LEU A 452 -16.18 -5.93 -12.58
N SER A 453 -15.40 -6.84 -13.14
CA SER A 453 -15.73 -7.54 -14.39
C SER A 453 -16.54 -8.81 -14.17
N GLY A 454 -16.92 -9.11 -12.92
CA GLY A 454 -17.69 -10.30 -12.57
C GLY A 454 -16.84 -11.55 -12.34
N ALA A 455 -15.51 -11.49 -12.40
CA ALA A 455 -14.65 -12.63 -12.05
C ALA A 455 -14.50 -12.72 -10.52
N PRO A 456 -15.09 -13.72 -9.84
CA PRO A 456 -14.98 -13.83 -8.39
C PRO A 456 -13.54 -14.13 -7.98
N ASN A 457 -13.17 -13.72 -6.77
CA ASN A 457 -11.82 -13.94 -6.25
C ASN A 457 -11.74 -15.30 -5.56
N PHE A 458 -10.61 -15.98 -5.75
CA PHE A 458 -10.20 -17.12 -4.95
C PHE A 458 -8.86 -16.76 -4.30
N SER A 459 -8.89 -16.40 -3.02
CA SER A 459 -7.73 -15.75 -2.40
C SER A 459 -7.55 -16.05 -0.92
N VAL A 460 -6.30 -16.03 -0.47
CA VAL A 460 -5.98 -16.01 0.96
C VAL A 460 -6.58 -14.76 1.60
N LEU A 461 -7.04 -14.87 2.85
CA LEU A 461 -7.58 -13.76 3.66
C LEU A 461 -6.46 -12.86 4.18
N ASP A 462 -5.86 -12.14 3.23
CA ASP A 462 -4.80 -11.15 3.43
C ASP A 462 -5.07 -9.89 2.60
N GLY A 463 -4.38 -8.79 2.91
CA GLY A 463 -4.54 -7.51 2.24
C GLY A 463 -6.01 -7.05 2.15
N TRP A 464 -6.46 -6.73 0.94
CA TRP A 464 -7.83 -6.24 0.68
C TRP A 464 -8.90 -7.34 0.79
N TRP A 465 -8.54 -8.62 0.63
CA TRP A 465 -9.53 -9.68 0.54
C TRP A 465 -10.10 -10.02 1.92
N ARG A 466 -9.29 -9.92 2.98
CA ARG A 466 -9.74 -10.08 4.37
C ARG A 466 -10.91 -9.16 4.71
N GLU A 467 -10.86 -7.90 4.30
CA GLU A 467 -11.94 -6.94 4.54
C GLU A 467 -13.08 -7.08 3.50
N GLY A 468 -12.80 -7.56 2.29
CA GLY A 468 -13.76 -7.64 1.19
C GLY A 468 -14.59 -8.92 1.13
N TYR A 469 -14.11 -10.03 1.67
CA TYR A 469 -14.76 -11.33 1.60
C TYR A 469 -16.00 -11.41 2.49
N ASP A 470 -17.09 -11.97 1.96
CA ASP A 470 -18.35 -12.13 2.70
C ASP A 470 -18.93 -13.56 2.68
N GLY A 471 -18.15 -14.54 2.20
CA GLY A 471 -18.57 -15.94 2.04
C GLY A 471 -19.31 -16.24 0.73
N LEU A 472 -19.87 -15.22 0.08
CA LEU A 472 -20.73 -15.39 -1.10
C LEU A 472 -20.13 -14.75 -2.37
N ASN A 473 -19.22 -13.79 -2.23
CA ASN A 473 -18.63 -13.01 -3.31
C ASN A 473 -17.33 -13.58 -3.92
N GLY A 474 -16.93 -14.78 -3.49
CA GLY A 474 -15.72 -15.49 -3.91
C GLY A 474 -15.41 -16.64 -2.94
N TRP A 475 -14.13 -16.97 -2.80
CA TRP A 475 -13.64 -18.04 -1.93
C TRP A 475 -12.37 -17.62 -1.18
N ALA A 476 -12.20 -18.19 0.01
CA ALA A 476 -11.00 -18.06 0.83
C ALA A 476 -10.05 -19.25 0.60
N ILE A 477 -8.74 -19.02 0.73
CA ILE A 477 -7.72 -20.08 0.83
C ILE A 477 -7.17 -20.07 2.25
N GLY A 478 -7.20 -21.22 2.92
CA GLY A 478 -6.67 -21.39 4.27
C GLY A 478 -7.50 -20.73 5.37
N GLU A 479 -6.87 -20.54 6.53
CA GLU A 479 -7.47 -19.96 7.74
C GLU A 479 -6.80 -18.63 8.13
N GLU A 480 -7.49 -17.76 8.86
CA GLU A 480 -6.92 -16.54 9.45
C GLU A 480 -6.06 -16.82 10.68
N ARG A 481 -4.96 -17.56 10.51
CA ARG A 481 -3.98 -17.85 11.56
C ARG A 481 -2.55 -17.58 11.13
N GLU A 482 -1.67 -17.42 12.12
CA GLU A 482 -0.23 -17.45 11.90
C GLU A 482 0.27 -18.89 12.08
N TYR A 483 1.18 -19.31 11.20
CA TYR A 483 1.76 -20.65 11.22
C TYR A 483 3.16 -20.62 11.82
N LYS A 484 3.60 -21.75 12.38
CA LYS A 484 4.92 -21.88 12.99
C LYS A 484 6.06 -21.68 11.98
N ASP A 485 5.87 -22.16 10.76
CA ASP A 485 6.82 -22.08 9.67
C ASP A 485 6.10 -22.00 8.32
N GLU A 486 6.84 -21.55 7.32
CA GLU A 486 6.31 -21.28 5.98
C GLU A 486 5.87 -22.54 5.23
N ASP A 487 6.52 -23.69 5.48
CA ASP A 487 6.22 -24.91 4.74
C ASP A 487 4.92 -25.55 5.24
N THR A 488 4.69 -25.54 6.56
CA THR A 488 3.43 -25.97 7.17
C THR A 488 2.26 -25.10 6.69
N GLN A 489 2.47 -23.78 6.53
CA GLN A 489 1.46 -22.90 5.93
C GLN A 489 1.20 -23.27 4.47
N ASP A 490 2.25 -23.48 3.67
CA ASP A 490 2.10 -23.81 2.26
C ASP A 490 1.42 -25.16 2.04
N GLU A 491 1.64 -26.15 2.91
CA GLU A 491 0.93 -27.42 2.87
C GLU A 491 -0.57 -27.26 3.21
N ALA A 492 -0.88 -26.56 4.31
CA ALA A 492 -2.27 -26.32 4.70
C ALA A 492 -3.04 -25.49 3.66
N ASP A 493 -2.43 -24.42 3.14
CA ASP A 493 -3.03 -23.56 2.13
C ASP A 493 -3.18 -24.32 0.79
N ALA A 494 -2.25 -25.19 0.42
CA ALA A 494 -2.40 -26.03 -0.78
C ALA A 494 -3.56 -27.02 -0.63
N LEU A 495 -3.68 -27.71 0.51
CA LEU A 495 -4.79 -28.64 0.77
C LEU A 495 -6.14 -27.92 0.69
N SER A 496 -6.26 -26.75 1.32
CA SER A 496 -7.46 -25.90 1.21
C SER A 496 -7.71 -25.47 -0.24
N LEU A 497 -6.65 -25.10 -0.98
CA LEU A 497 -6.78 -24.69 -2.37
C LEU A 497 -7.40 -25.80 -3.23
N TYR A 498 -6.89 -27.03 -3.15
CA TYR A 498 -7.42 -28.13 -3.95
C TYR A 498 -8.82 -28.55 -3.51
N ALA A 499 -9.09 -28.64 -2.20
CA ALA A 499 -10.41 -28.99 -1.70
C ALA A 499 -11.48 -28.00 -2.20
N THR A 500 -11.21 -26.69 -2.11
CA THR A 500 -12.15 -25.67 -2.61
C THR A 500 -12.31 -25.72 -4.14
N LEU A 501 -11.25 -26.05 -4.91
CA LEU A 501 -11.38 -26.25 -6.35
C LEU A 501 -12.30 -27.43 -6.68
N GLU A 502 -12.04 -28.59 -6.08
CA GLU A 502 -12.69 -29.87 -6.40
C GLU A 502 -14.13 -29.94 -5.87
N GLU A 503 -14.38 -29.41 -4.67
CA GLU A 503 -15.66 -29.55 -3.97
C GLU A 503 -16.62 -28.38 -4.22
N GLU A 504 -16.09 -27.17 -4.52
CA GLU A 504 -16.91 -25.96 -4.66
C GLU A 504 -16.82 -25.31 -6.04
N ILE A 505 -15.63 -24.84 -6.44
CA ILE A 505 -15.48 -23.96 -7.61
C ILE A 505 -15.81 -24.70 -8.91
N ILE A 506 -15.16 -25.84 -9.15
CA ILE A 506 -15.35 -26.62 -10.38
C ILE A 506 -16.79 -27.16 -10.47
N PRO A 507 -17.36 -27.80 -9.44
CA PRO A 507 -18.76 -28.23 -9.48
C PRO A 507 -19.74 -27.10 -9.74
N LEU A 508 -19.55 -25.92 -9.11
CA LEU A 508 -20.47 -24.79 -9.29
C LEU A 508 -20.44 -24.23 -10.72
N PHE A 509 -19.26 -24.13 -11.33
CA PHE A 509 -19.13 -23.63 -12.71
C PHE A 509 -19.77 -24.58 -13.74
N PHE A 510 -19.63 -25.90 -13.54
CA PHE A 510 -20.19 -26.91 -14.44
C PHE A 510 -21.62 -27.33 -14.12
N ASN A 511 -22.18 -26.89 -12.99
CA ASN A 511 -23.60 -27.05 -12.69
C ASN A 511 -24.44 -26.08 -13.53
N ARG A 512 -24.83 -26.54 -14.72
CA ARG A 512 -25.58 -25.77 -15.72
C ARG A 512 -27.04 -26.21 -15.74
N GLY A 513 -27.94 -25.23 -15.87
CA GLY A 513 -29.37 -25.48 -16.10
C GLY A 513 -29.64 -26.11 -17.47
N GLU A 514 -30.91 -26.42 -17.74
CA GLU A 514 -31.34 -26.97 -19.05
C GLU A 514 -31.05 -26.00 -20.21
N ASP A 515 -30.91 -24.71 -19.92
CA ASP A 515 -30.53 -23.65 -20.86
C ASP A 515 -29.01 -23.54 -21.09
N GLY A 516 -28.21 -24.38 -20.42
CA GLY A 516 -26.75 -24.39 -20.50
C GLY A 516 -26.05 -23.30 -19.67
N ILE A 517 -26.78 -22.60 -18.80
CA ILE A 517 -26.30 -21.46 -18.01
C ILE A 517 -25.97 -21.88 -16.57
N PRO A 518 -24.82 -21.47 -16.00
CA PRO A 518 -24.47 -21.78 -14.62
C PRO A 518 -25.08 -20.74 -13.64
N HIS A 519 -26.37 -20.85 -13.36
CA HIS A 519 -27.10 -19.87 -12.51
C HIS A 519 -26.46 -19.64 -11.14
N GLY A 520 -25.99 -20.70 -10.47
CA GLY A 520 -25.31 -20.59 -9.17
C GLY A 520 -23.99 -19.80 -9.25
N TRP A 521 -23.23 -19.97 -10.35
CA TRP A 521 -22.03 -19.21 -10.63
C TRP A 521 -22.33 -17.73 -10.84
N LEU A 522 -23.35 -17.43 -11.65
CA LEU A 522 -23.80 -16.06 -11.92
C LEU A 522 -24.30 -15.35 -10.65
N GLY A 523 -24.86 -16.09 -9.68
CA GLY A 523 -25.17 -15.56 -8.35
C GLY A 523 -23.93 -15.03 -7.63
N ARG A 524 -22.82 -15.79 -7.63
CA ARG A 524 -21.54 -15.34 -7.05
C ARG A 524 -20.93 -14.18 -7.83
N MET A 525 -21.01 -14.20 -9.17
CA MET A 525 -20.54 -13.09 -10.01
C MET A 525 -21.23 -11.78 -9.62
N ARG A 526 -22.57 -11.77 -9.50
CA ARG A 526 -23.33 -10.59 -9.07
C ARG A 526 -22.94 -10.13 -7.69
N ARG A 527 -22.85 -11.06 -6.73
CA ARG A 527 -22.42 -10.74 -5.37
C ARG A 527 -21.03 -10.11 -5.36
N SER A 528 -20.10 -10.60 -6.19
CA SER A 528 -18.77 -10.03 -6.37
C SER A 528 -18.82 -8.59 -6.86
N ILE A 529 -19.56 -8.32 -7.94
CA ILE A 529 -19.72 -6.97 -8.51
C ILE A 529 -20.34 -6.02 -7.47
N MET A 530 -21.46 -6.42 -6.86
CA MET A 530 -22.25 -5.59 -5.95
C MET A 530 -21.52 -5.24 -4.65
N THR A 531 -20.72 -6.17 -4.11
CA THR A 531 -20.01 -5.97 -2.84
C THR A 531 -18.66 -5.30 -3.03
N CYS A 532 -17.94 -5.63 -4.12
CA CYS A 532 -16.62 -5.07 -4.37
C CYS A 532 -16.66 -3.72 -5.11
N GLY A 533 -17.62 -3.51 -6.01
CA GLY A 533 -17.78 -2.29 -6.80
C GLY A 533 -17.76 -1.00 -5.97
N PRO A 534 -18.66 -0.83 -4.99
CA PRO A 534 -18.71 0.37 -4.15
C PRO A 534 -17.51 0.46 -3.22
N ARG A 535 -17.22 -0.65 -2.53
CA ARG A 535 -16.22 -0.69 -1.46
C ARG A 535 -14.81 -0.44 -1.98
N PHE A 536 -14.44 -0.92 -3.15
CA PHE A 536 -13.07 -0.81 -3.67
C PHE A 536 -12.95 0.12 -4.88
N SER A 537 -13.84 1.11 -4.97
CA SER A 537 -13.74 2.19 -5.95
C SER A 537 -12.67 3.21 -5.55
N MET A 538 -11.96 3.75 -6.56
CA MET A 538 -11.04 4.87 -6.35
C MET A 538 -11.76 6.13 -5.88
N ALA A 539 -13.05 6.30 -6.22
CA ALA A 539 -13.86 7.42 -5.76
C ALA A 539 -13.99 7.43 -4.23
N ARG A 540 -14.32 6.27 -3.63
CA ARG A 540 -14.35 6.07 -2.18
C ARG A 540 -13.00 6.39 -1.55
N MET A 541 -11.93 5.77 -2.06
CA MET A 541 -10.55 5.95 -1.58
C MET A 541 -10.15 7.43 -1.57
N VAL A 542 -10.40 8.18 -2.66
CA VAL A 542 -10.05 9.61 -2.74
C VAL A 542 -10.92 10.47 -1.82
N LYS A 543 -12.21 10.15 -1.66
CA LYS A 543 -13.10 10.82 -0.68
C LYS A 543 -12.59 10.63 0.75
N GLU A 544 -12.17 9.42 1.10
CA GLU A 544 -11.60 9.13 2.42
C GLU A 544 -10.27 9.86 2.65
N TYR A 545 -9.32 9.82 1.70
CA TYR A 545 -8.10 10.63 1.82
C TYR A 545 -8.42 12.12 2.02
N THR A 546 -9.40 12.63 1.28
CA THR A 546 -9.81 14.03 1.38
C THR A 546 -10.37 14.36 2.76
N ASN A 547 -11.28 13.53 3.27
CA ASN A 547 -12.00 13.78 4.51
C ASN A 547 -11.17 13.47 5.77
N VAL A 548 -10.39 12.39 5.75
CA VAL A 548 -9.61 11.92 6.90
C VAL A 548 -8.29 12.68 7.01
N TYR A 549 -7.62 12.95 5.88
CA TYR A 549 -6.26 13.51 5.88
C TYR A 549 -6.15 14.89 5.25
N TYR A 550 -6.53 15.07 3.99
CA TYR A 550 -6.18 16.30 3.27
C TYR A 550 -6.83 17.54 3.88
N ARG A 551 -8.11 17.49 4.28
CA ARG A 551 -8.75 18.63 4.94
C ARG A 551 -8.06 19.03 6.25
N ALA A 552 -7.69 18.04 7.06
CA ALA A 552 -6.97 18.28 8.31
C ALA A 552 -5.57 18.84 8.02
N ALA A 553 -4.81 18.22 7.12
CA ALA A 553 -3.48 18.65 6.70
C ALA A 553 -3.46 20.04 6.07
N MET A 554 -4.50 20.42 5.32
CA MET A 554 -4.65 21.77 4.79
C MET A 554 -4.82 22.79 5.92
N ALA A 555 -5.68 22.49 6.90
CA ALA A 555 -5.95 23.39 8.01
C ALA A 555 -4.73 23.54 8.93
N THR A 556 -4.10 22.42 9.33
CA THR A 556 -2.92 22.42 10.19
C THR A 556 -1.70 23.00 9.45
N GLY A 557 -1.47 22.62 8.20
CA GLY A 557 -0.43 23.19 7.36
C GLY A 557 -0.56 24.71 7.23
N ALA A 558 -1.77 25.22 6.96
CA ALA A 558 -2.00 26.67 6.93
C ALA A 558 -1.74 27.33 8.29
N ALA A 559 -2.21 26.75 9.40
CA ALA A 559 -2.03 27.30 10.74
C ALA A 559 -0.54 27.41 11.14
N TYR A 560 0.29 26.45 10.73
CA TYR A 560 1.73 26.46 11.02
C TYR A 560 2.55 27.34 10.05
N MET A 561 2.05 27.58 8.84
CA MET A 561 2.71 28.41 7.83
C MET A 561 2.36 29.91 7.94
N ASN A 562 1.20 30.26 8.52
CA ASN A 562 0.74 31.64 8.64
C ASN A 562 1.43 32.40 9.80
N ASP A 563 1.16 33.71 9.90
CA ASP A 563 1.62 34.61 10.97
C ASP A 563 3.13 34.55 11.24
N GLY A 564 3.94 34.40 10.18
CA GLY A 564 5.40 34.29 10.32
C GLY A 564 5.86 33.05 11.10
N HIS A 565 5.11 31.94 10.95
CA HIS A 565 5.36 30.65 11.61
C HIS A 565 5.24 30.67 13.13
N ARG A 566 4.42 31.57 13.69
CA ARG A 566 4.26 31.74 15.14
C ARG A 566 3.92 30.42 15.85
N LEU A 567 2.93 29.68 15.36
CA LEU A 567 2.53 28.40 15.96
C LEU A 567 3.63 27.33 15.84
N ALA A 568 4.35 27.30 14.72
CA ALA A 568 5.47 26.37 14.54
C ALA A 568 6.62 26.66 15.54
N ARG A 569 6.93 27.94 15.78
CA ARG A 569 7.92 28.36 16.79
C ARG A 569 7.49 27.96 18.20
N GLU A 570 6.22 28.22 18.54
CA GLU A 570 5.63 27.84 19.83
C GLU A 570 5.72 26.31 20.04
N MET A 571 5.34 25.52 19.04
CA MET A 571 5.38 24.07 19.10
C MET A 571 6.80 23.50 19.13
N ALA A 572 7.73 24.06 18.37
CA ALA A 572 9.14 23.66 18.41
C ALA A 572 9.74 23.89 19.81
N ALA A 573 9.52 25.07 20.40
CA ALA A 573 9.97 25.40 21.74
C ALA A 573 9.33 24.49 22.81
N TRP A 574 8.02 24.27 22.68
CA TRP A 574 7.26 23.38 23.58
C TRP A 574 7.78 21.94 23.53
N LYS A 575 7.92 21.34 22.35
CA LYS A 575 8.43 19.96 22.20
C LYS A 575 9.86 19.80 22.74
N ARG A 576 10.72 20.80 22.50
CA ARG A 576 12.09 20.80 23.04
C ARG A 576 12.08 20.79 24.57
N ARG A 577 11.27 21.65 25.18
CA ARG A 577 11.09 21.71 26.64
C ARG A 577 10.57 20.39 27.20
N VAL A 578 9.48 19.87 26.63
CA VAL A 578 8.86 18.60 27.05
C VAL A 578 9.88 17.46 27.02
N ARG A 579 10.61 17.29 25.91
CA ARG A 579 11.64 16.23 25.80
C ARG A 579 12.73 16.37 26.86
N SER A 580 13.18 17.59 27.16
CA SER A 580 14.23 17.83 28.15
C SER A 580 13.80 17.56 29.60
N GLN A 581 12.50 17.66 29.89
CA GLN A 581 11.93 17.48 31.24
C GLN A 581 11.28 16.11 31.44
N TRP A 582 11.03 15.34 30.37
CA TRP A 582 10.24 14.11 30.43
C TRP A 582 10.83 13.04 31.36
N SER A 583 12.15 12.96 31.49
CA SER A 583 12.82 12.03 32.41
C SER A 583 12.47 12.29 33.88
N SER A 584 12.05 13.51 34.22
CA SER A 584 11.66 13.91 35.58
C SER A 584 10.15 13.75 35.84
N VAL A 585 9.36 13.38 34.83
CA VAL A 585 7.94 13.06 35.00
C VAL A 585 7.82 11.67 35.62
N ASN A 586 7.13 11.57 36.74
CA ASN A 586 6.89 10.31 37.45
C ASN A 586 5.40 10.16 37.79
N ILE A 587 4.94 8.92 37.86
CA ILE A 587 3.56 8.57 38.21
C ILE A 587 3.55 7.40 39.20
N GLN A 588 2.63 7.46 40.16
CA GLN A 588 2.37 6.38 41.10
C GLN A 588 0.86 6.21 41.32
N VAL A 589 0.35 5.00 41.15
CA VAL A 589 -1.02 4.66 41.52
C VAL A 589 -1.11 4.55 43.06
N VAL A 590 -1.99 5.34 43.67
CA VAL A 590 -2.23 5.34 45.12
C VAL A 590 -3.50 4.57 45.50
N GLN A 591 -4.44 4.46 44.58
CA GLN A 591 -5.61 3.59 44.69
C GLN A 591 -5.72 2.76 43.40
N PRO A 592 -5.21 1.52 43.39
CA PRO A 592 -5.28 0.65 42.23
C PRO A 592 -6.69 0.06 42.04
N ALA A 593 -6.94 -0.48 40.84
CA ALA A 593 -8.12 -1.29 40.60
C ALA A 593 -8.13 -2.53 41.52
N PRO A 594 -9.30 -2.97 42.02
CA PRO A 594 -9.39 -4.17 42.83
C PRO A 594 -9.07 -5.42 42.00
N ALA A 595 -8.59 -6.48 42.64
CA ALA A 595 -8.28 -7.75 41.98
C ALA A 595 -9.50 -8.44 41.34
N SER A 596 -10.70 -8.12 41.81
CA SER A 596 -11.97 -8.56 41.24
C SER A 596 -12.98 -7.41 41.26
N ALA A 597 -13.82 -7.34 40.24
CA ALA A 597 -14.86 -6.34 40.10
C ALA A 597 -16.11 -6.96 39.46
N VAL A 598 -17.26 -6.34 39.73
CA VAL A 598 -18.54 -6.73 39.13
C VAL A 598 -18.73 -5.95 37.84
N VAL A 599 -19.07 -6.65 36.75
CA VAL A 599 -19.44 -6.03 35.47
C VAL A 599 -20.58 -5.04 35.71
N GLY A 600 -20.45 -3.83 35.18
CA GLY A 600 -21.42 -2.74 35.40
C GLY A 600 -21.21 -1.91 36.68
N ALA A 601 -20.30 -2.30 37.59
CA ALA A 601 -19.93 -1.47 38.74
C ALA A 601 -18.75 -0.56 38.42
N ALA A 602 -18.81 0.70 38.85
CA ALA A 602 -17.73 1.66 38.64
C ALA A 602 -16.51 1.30 39.49
N ILE A 603 -15.33 1.31 38.86
CA ILE A 603 -14.03 1.18 39.50
C ILE A 603 -13.37 2.54 39.51
N GLU A 604 -13.05 3.05 40.69
CA GLU A 604 -12.31 4.31 40.87
C GLU A 604 -10.81 4.02 41.05
N LEU A 605 -9.98 4.81 40.37
CA LEU A 605 -8.53 4.82 40.51
C LEU A 605 -8.06 6.22 40.90
N GLN A 606 -6.99 6.25 41.69
CA GLN A 606 -6.29 7.48 42.03
C GLN A 606 -4.79 7.34 41.80
N ALA A 607 -4.18 8.37 41.23
CA ALA A 607 -2.75 8.41 40.95
C ALA A 607 -2.14 9.77 41.33
N LYS A 608 -0.91 9.74 41.83
CA LYS A 608 -0.05 10.91 41.99
C LYS A 608 0.83 11.07 40.77
N VAL A 609 0.92 12.29 40.25
CA VAL A 609 1.81 12.63 39.13
C VAL A 609 2.74 13.76 39.53
N TRP A 610 4.04 13.51 39.46
CA TRP A 610 5.09 14.52 39.59
C TRP A 610 5.42 15.05 38.20
N PRO A 611 5.15 16.34 37.91
CA PRO A 611 5.20 16.83 36.53
C PRO A 611 6.61 17.18 36.02
N GLY A 612 7.66 17.05 36.84
CA GLY A 612 9.04 17.19 36.39
C GLY A 612 9.42 18.57 35.80
N GLY A 613 8.67 19.63 36.14
CA GLY A 613 8.86 20.98 35.60
C GLY A 613 7.84 21.39 34.53
N LEU A 614 6.99 20.46 34.07
CA LEU A 614 5.89 20.75 33.15
C LEU A 614 4.66 21.30 33.88
N GLN A 615 3.82 22.02 33.15
CA GLN A 615 2.54 22.50 33.67
C GLN A 615 1.49 21.39 33.63
N ARG A 616 0.46 21.54 34.46
CA ARG A 616 -0.62 20.53 34.59
C ARG A 616 -1.33 20.31 33.25
N ASP A 617 -1.67 21.38 32.55
CA ASP A 617 -2.37 21.39 31.27
C ASP A 617 -1.50 20.89 30.11
N GLU A 618 -0.21 20.69 30.34
CA GLU A 618 0.71 20.02 29.40
C GLU A 618 0.73 18.50 29.58
N LEU A 619 -0.01 17.96 30.55
CA LEU A 619 -0.07 16.53 30.86
C LEU A 619 -1.50 16.00 30.75
N ALA A 620 -1.69 14.98 29.92
CA ALA A 620 -2.90 14.17 29.92
C ALA A 620 -2.67 12.92 30.76
N VAL A 621 -3.49 12.74 31.79
CA VAL A 621 -3.47 11.57 32.68
C VAL A 621 -4.72 10.74 32.41
N GLU A 622 -4.53 9.45 32.15
CA GLU A 622 -5.56 8.58 31.62
C GLU A 622 -5.53 7.22 32.32
N ILE A 623 -6.69 6.67 32.67
CA ILE A 623 -6.83 5.23 32.93
C ILE A 623 -6.83 4.55 31.58
N VAL A 624 -5.95 3.57 31.39
CA VAL A 624 -5.94 2.72 30.21
C VAL A 624 -6.37 1.33 30.62
N THR A 625 -7.42 0.82 29.98
CA THR A 625 -8.02 -0.48 30.29
C THR A 625 -8.36 -1.24 29.01
N GLY A 626 -8.21 -2.56 29.04
CA GLY A 626 -8.55 -3.44 27.93
C GLY A 626 -8.43 -4.91 28.32
N ARG A 627 -8.95 -5.80 27.47
CA ARG A 627 -8.75 -7.24 27.64
C ARG A 627 -7.29 -7.57 27.39
N GLN A 628 -6.75 -8.49 28.17
CA GLN A 628 -5.38 -8.95 28.00
C GLN A 628 -5.38 -10.28 27.25
N ASN A 629 -4.67 -10.35 26.12
CA ASN A 629 -4.49 -11.61 25.40
C ASN A 629 -3.36 -12.45 26.03
N ALA A 630 -3.15 -13.66 25.49
CA ALA A 630 -2.13 -14.59 25.99
C ALA A 630 -0.68 -14.05 25.94
N GLU A 631 -0.42 -13.02 25.13
CA GLU A 631 0.87 -12.35 24.98
C GLU A 631 1.00 -11.09 25.86
N LEU A 632 0.06 -10.88 26.79
CA LEU A 632 -0.02 -9.71 27.66
C LEU A 632 -0.30 -8.39 26.94
N ILE A 633 -0.76 -8.43 25.69
CA ILE A 633 -1.13 -7.26 24.89
C ILE A 633 -2.58 -6.87 25.18
N LEU A 634 -2.83 -5.56 25.30
CA LEU A 634 -4.17 -5.02 25.46
C LEU A 634 -4.93 -5.07 24.12
N GLU A 635 -6.02 -5.83 24.08
CA GLU A 635 -6.98 -5.81 22.98
C GLU A 635 -7.90 -4.59 23.13
N ALA A 636 -7.97 -3.78 22.07
CA ALA A 636 -8.83 -2.59 21.98
C ALA A 636 -8.76 -1.66 23.23
N PRO A 637 -7.56 -1.19 23.62
CA PRO A 637 -7.39 -0.41 24.85
C PRO A 637 -8.18 0.89 24.80
N ARG A 638 -9.01 1.12 25.83
CA ARG A 638 -9.73 2.37 26.06
C ARG A 638 -8.90 3.28 26.96
N ALA A 639 -8.77 4.54 26.60
CA ALA A 639 -8.14 5.57 27.42
C ALA A 639 -9.20 6.53 27.97
N ILE A 640 -9.25 6.67 29.29
CA ILE A 640 -10.28 7.41 30.01
C ILE A 640 -9.60 8.54 30.79
N PRO A 641 -9.90 9.82 30.49
CA PRO A 641 -9.26 10.95 31.15
C PRO A 641 -9.50 10.95 32.67
N MET A 642 -8.44 11.21 33.45
CA MET A 642 -8.52 11.46 34.88
C MET A 642 -8.54 12.97 35.16
N GLN A 643 -9.23 13.37 36.23
CA GLN A 643 -9.31 14.77 36.65
C GLN A 643 -8.35 15.03 37.80
N ALA A 644 -7.66 16.18 37.75
CA ALA A 644 -6.85 16.61 38.88
C ALA A 644 -7.75 17.10 40.03
N THR A 645 -7.61 16.49 41.20
CA THR A 645 -8.45 16.73 42.39
C THR A 645 -7.72 17.50 43.48
N GLY A 646 -6.38 17.60 43.40
CA GLY A 646 -5.61 18.38 44.37
C GLY A 646 -4.10 18.33 44.13
N ARG A 647 -3.34 18.84 45.09
CA ARG A 647 -1.88 18.69 45.18
C ARG A 647 -1.52 18.12 46.54
N SER A 648 -0.54 17.21 46.58
CA SER A 648 0.04 16.70 47.82
C SER A 648 1.23 17.54 48.27
N ASP A 649 1.60 17.39 49.55
CA ASP A 649 2.68 18.15 50.19
C ASP A 649 4.07 17.91 49.54
N ASP A 650 4.25 16.75 48.91
CA ASP A 650 5.43 16.35 48.13
C ASP A 650 5.47 16.96 46.70
N GLY A 651 4.53 17.86 46.37
CA GLY A 651 4.45 18.54 45.08
C GLY A 651 3.79 17.74 43.96
N ALA A 652 3.30 16.51 44.23
CA ALA A 652 2.55 15.75 43.23
C ALA A 652 1.15 16.34 43.00
N ILE A 653 0.62 16.14 41.80
CA ILE A 653 -0.78 16.44 41.47
C ILE A 653 -1.57 15.14 41.64
N LEU A 654 -2.63 15.18 42.43
CA LEU A 654 -3.53 14.03 42.60
C LEU A 654 -4.55 14.00 41.47
N TYR A 655 -4.69 12.85 40.82
CA TYR A 655 -5.65 12.57 39.77
C TYR A 655 -6.61 11.47 40.21
N THR A 656 -7.90 11.66 39.91
CA THR A 656 -8.97 10.69 40.14
C THR A 656 -9.70 10.43 38.83
N GLY A 657 -10.01 9.17 38.56
CA GLY A 657 -10.84 8.77 37.43
C GLY A 657 -11.58 7.48 37.74
N SER A 658 -12.61 7.19 36.97
CA SER A 658 -13.35 5.95 37.11
C SER A 658 -13.75 5.38 35.75
N PHE A 659 -13.95 4.07 35.71
CA PHE A 659 -14.49 3.38 34.54
C PHE A 659 -15.42 2.26 34.95
N VAL A 660 -16.27 1.83 34.02
CA VAL A 660 -17.19 0.71 34.22
C VAL A 660 -16.76 -0.44 33.31
N PRO A 661 -16.41 -1.61 33.85
CA PRO A 661 -16.20 -2.81 33.05
C PRO A 661 -17.51 -3.23 32.37
N GLU A 662 -17.49 -3.33 31.04
CA GLU A 662 -18.64 -3.78 30.24
C GLU A 662 -18.62 -5.29 30.01
N ASP A 663 -17.42 -5.90 30.04
CA ASP A 663 -17.18 -7.30 29.74
C ASP A 663 -16.66 -8.07 30.95
N SER A 664 -17.01 -9.35 31.05
CA SER A 664 -16.36 -10.28 31.97
C SER A 664 -15.02 -10.77 31.42
N GLY A 665 -14.14 -11.25 32.31
CA GLY A 665 -12.81 -11.79 31.97
C GLY A 665 -11.66 -11.04 32.61
N GLN A 666 -10.44 -11.31 32.15
CA GLN A 666 -9.23 -10.66 32.65
C GLN A 666 -9.04 -9.30 31.96
N LEU A 667 -9.14 -8.23 32.74
CA LEU A 667 -8.89 -6.86 32.31
C LEU A 667 -7.55 -6.41 32.86
N ALA A 668 -6.71 -5.85 31.99
CA ALA A 668 -5.52 -5.12 32.41
C ALA A 668 -5.87 -3.64 32.52
N VAL A 669 -5.52 -3.04 33.66
CA VAL A 669 -5.81 -1.65 34.00
C VAL A 669 -4.51 -1.00 34.47
N GLY A 670 -4.17 0.14 33.88
CA GLY A 670 -3.03 0.96 34.31
C GLY A 670 -3.36 2.43 34.21
N VAL A 671 -2.50 3.27 34.78
CA VAL A 671 -2.59 4.72 34.63
C VAL A 671 -1.42 5.22 33.80
N ARG A 672 -1.72 6.03 32.79
CA ARG A 672 -0.74 6.61 31.88
C ARG A 672 -0.71 8.13 31.98
N VAL A 673 0.49 8.70 31.91
CA VAL A 673 0.73 10.12 31.65
C VAL A 673 1.37 10.28 30.28
N ARG A 674 0.88 11.22 29.48
CA ARG A 674 1.45 11.61 28.18
C ARG A 674 1.44 13.14 28.02
N PRO A 675 2.35 13.73 27.23
CA PRO A 675 2.32 15.17 27.00
C PRO A 675 1.10 15.53 26.15
N THR A 676 0.54 16.72 26.35
CA THR A 676 -0.58 17.24 25.58
C THR A 676 -0.42 18.73 25.31
N HIS A 677 -0.89 19.18 24.14
CA HIS A 677 -0.97 20.59 23.77
C HIS A 677 -2.13 20.76 22.77
N PRO A 678 -2.90 21.87 22.81
CA PRO A 678 -4.05 22.07 21.92
C PRO A 678 -3.72 21.99 20.41
N ALA A 679 -2.47 22.28 20.05
CA ALA A 679 -1.98 22.23 18.67
C ALA A 679 -1.25 20.93 18.27
N LEU A 680 -1.23 19.91 19.14
CA LEU A 680 -0.77 18.58 18.73
C LEU A 680 -1.66 18.02 17.62
N ILE A 681 -1.05 17.42 16.60
CA ILE A 681 -1.79 16.83 15.48
C ILE A 681 -2.25 15.42 15.86
N HIS A 682 -1.45 14.70 16.64
CA HIS A 682 -1.81 13.39 17.19
C HIS A 682 -1.45 13.27 18.69
N PRO A 683 -2.27 12.64 19.54
CA PRO A 683 -1.98 12.47 20.97
C PRO A 683 -0.65 11.78 21.30
N HIS A 684 -0.21 10.87 20.43
CA HIS A 684 1.01 10.06 20.59
C HIS A 684 2.18 10.54 19.74
N GLU A 685 2.08 11.75 19.19
CA GLU A 685 3.06 12.31 18.26
C GLU A 685 4.51 12.33 18.80
N LEU A 686 4.70 12.60 20.09
CA LEU A 686 6.03 12.66 20.70
C LEU A 686 6.61 11.27 21.05
N GLY A 687 5.80 10.21 21.04
CA GLY A 687 6.21 8.88 21.48
C GLY A 687 6.59 8.78 22.96
N LEU A 688 6.18 9.75 23.77
CA LEU A 688 6.49 9.85 25.19
C LEU A 688 5.28 9.44 26.04
N SER A 689 5.47 8.46 26.93
CA SER A 689 4.53 8.19 28.01
C SER A 689 5.22 7.66 29.27
N ARG A 690 4.50 7.73 30.40
CA ARG A 690 4.86 7.06 31.66
C ARG A 690 3.66 6.26 32.13
N TRP A 691 3.92 5.08 32.68
CA TRP A 691 2.91 4.12 33.09
C TRP A 691 3.11 3.75 34.56
N ALA A 692 2.02 3.49 35.27
CA ALA A 692 1.99 2.94 36.62
C ALA A 692 0.80 2.00 36.84
#